data_AF-A0A380U678-F1
#
_entry.id   AF-A0A380U678-F1
#
_cell.length_a   1.000
_cell.length_b   1.000
_cell.length_c   1.000
_cell.angle_alpha   90.00
_cell.angle_beta   90.00
_cell.angle_gamma   90.00
#
_symmetry.space_group_name_H-M   'P 1'
#
loop_
_entity.id
_entity.type
_entity.pdbx_description
1 polymer ?
#
loop_
_entity_poly.entity_id
_entity_poly.type
_entity_poly.pdbx_seq_one_letter_code
_entity_poly.pdbx_strand_id
1 'polypeptide(L)'
;MWIFLDTVNLNVTQCLVNLGGKLTVYSPKDVTVKAANLSADIIHIQGNQVEFGTVATHNKQHYNGDADNYYRLDQTQEVGSQLTAKNDVNILSENHTALRQAGIHSDNGTVTLSSTNGDVQIQEGRNQEQLSFGAKSTHHGTLQTITSVTKHDHRYDSAQGSAIDGNNVVLQANNGNVSVQGSNVVAENHLVAKAKNISIQAAKNRVFEEDFEKTSKSGLMGSGGLGFSVGSKKEKVEQDRTQESAVSSQVGSLTGHTTLQANNHYQQTGSVVTAVNGDVDILAKSANITAAHSDYESNYKYTYEQKGLTVSLTSPVLSAINATESAMNSLHQIGESKNNRINALAGANAFWNSFRAIEAGQAAWDALGTLSQGEIAKSGIGVSLAYGQQKSIQTQHTEGNTVEKSAVNAGGKVNIVATGLGEQSKIDILGSDVSGQAGAHLKADGDINIQAVDENHLERSKNKSSGFNIGVGIQFGQEMAAGLTVGGNVAKGYGNGESQAWVASQVGDKNSQTTIESGKDTKVIGSQVSGKRVEVNAENLNIESLQDTAKYKGKQESVSGQVTVGHGVSAGGSYSKSKVNSNYVSVKTQAGIYAGDEGYDVDVSKGVQLTGGVILSQADADKNALSAQDFSFTDITNYSDAKASSSNFMGGLSFGKDQRSDEEKAKDQVYRAKREKNGETFEKANPNQANSSPIKFGLGEKDVHSADLYAAAKIGLVNMLGNTEKSQQASSTTSSIISEGHFNIGSAEGREKLNRIKKGNSEQTNSLEQQNYQALQKEVENDTTIQKSFYKNVAGLTDETYRTMFIAEHRMMTAVIDKNGNPIKDKNLEKTLNDEAVKIANEKLEKGEITKEQYQEEIRSYVDSELGKGRNIYQLREVSDQEREYIKPVTYTDPLTGKSETKYVVTFNGIFNDENAAAKFAWQNYVAKEGASGKIDTPIHQDVYFVHHPQANNFLSELLVAGYEKMIETSFGNVFGMDNSSLQAKSLMEKYGKDHLFAGAHSRGTLTVTNALNALNTEENREAKLLSGTTIKMVGPAANVTHADEVLSGLQTGKQRESSEGSIRIENHQQDPVGSLPILLGGNPATMNDNTQNRGFIRRTLDMFGDNSSMHNCYGLGQEQCKNDGYRKEGELIMNKEQTIYDLNQKKELNK
;
A
#
# COMPACT_ATOMS: atom_id res chain seq x y z
N MET A 1 35.41 -37.12 -46.35
CA MET A 1 34.58 -38.30 -46.68
C MET A 1 33.57 -37.88 -47.74
N TRP A 2 33.43 -38.62 -48.84
CA TRP A 2 32.46 -38.33 -49.90
C TRP A 2 31.30 -39.34 -49.80
N ILE A 3 30.07 -38.87 -49.58
CA ILE A 3 28.87 -39.71 -49.60
C ILE A 3 28.07 -39.30 -50.84
N PHE A 4 27.99 -40.20 -51.84
CA PHE A 4 27.15 -40.05 -53.03
C PHE A 4 25.98 -41.04 -52.93
N LEU A 5 24.74 -40.56 -52.88
CA LEU A 5 23.52 -41.38 -52.79
C LEU A 5 22.37 -40.72 -53.59
N ASP A 6 21.51 -41.51 -54.23
CA ASP A 6 20.39 -41.05 -55.07
C ASP A 6 19.25 -40.33 -54.30
N THR A 7 19.19 -40.51 -52.98
CA THR A 7 18.42 -39.76 -51.99
C THR A 7 19.12 -39.95 -50.62
N VAL A 8 19.49 -38.87 -49.92
CA VAL A 8 20.08 -38.94 -48.57
C VAL A 8 19.01 -38.57 -47.54
N ASN A 9 18.29 -39.57 -47.03
CA ASN A 9 17.59 -39.43 -45.76
C ASN A 9 18.55 -39.82 -44.63
N LEU A 10 19.26 -38.84 -44.06
CA LEU A 10 19.96 -39.03 -42.80
C LEU A 10 18.93 -38.99 -41.65
N ASN A 11 18.08 -40.01 -41.61
CA ASN A 11 17.18 -40.28 -40.49
C ASN A 11 17.99 -41.04 -39.44
N VAL A 12 18.87 -40.33 -38.73
CA VAL A 12 19.79 -40.95 -37.78
C VAL A 12 19.56 -40.34 -36.41
N THR A 13 18.91 -41.10 -35.54
CA THR A 13 18.77 -40.78 -34.12
C THR A 13 20.18 -40.82 -33.52
N GLN A 14 20.83 -39.65 -33.42
CA GLN A 14 22.21 -39.40 -32.97
C GLN A 14 23.33 -40.03 -33.82
N CYS A 15 23.67 -39.37 -34.95
CA CYS A 15 24.97 -39.54 -35.59
C CYS A 15 25.93 -38.44 -35.10
N LEU A 16 27.08 -38.83 -34.52
CA LEU A 16 28.21 -37.94 -34.32
C LEU A 16 29.21 -38.18 -35.45
N VAL A 17 29.32 -37.23 -36.37
CA VAL A 17 30.34 -37.26 -37.43
C VAL A 17 31.41 -36.24 -37.06
N ASN A 18 32.57 -36.68 -36.58
CA ASN A 18 33.71 -35.82 -36.31
C ASN A 18 34.81 -36.11 -37.34
N LEU A 19 35.00 -35.19 -38.28
CA LEU A 19 36.02 -35.29 -39.32
C LEU A 19 37.08 -34.20 -39.09
N GLY A 20 38.35 -34.57 -38.97
CA GLY A 20 39.45 -33.60 -38.89
C GLY A 20 39.72 -32.80 -40.19
N GLY A 21 38.84 -32.90 -41.20
CA GLY A 21 38.97 -32.28 -42.52
C GLY A 21 37.61 -31.92 -43.11
N LYS A 22 37.45 -31.97 -44.44
CA LYS A 22 36.20 -31.56 -45.11
C LYS A 22 35.10 -32.64 -45.08
N LEU A 23 33.89 -32.24 -44.67
CA LEU A 23 32.63 -32.99 -44.84
C LEU A 23 31.92 -32.47 -46.09
N THR A 24 31.54 -33.37 -47.00
CA THR A 24 30.74 -33.01 -48.18
C THR A 24 29.58 -33.99 -48.34
N VAL A 25 28.37 -33.46 -48.32
CA VAL A 25 27.11 -34.17 -48.58
C VAL A 25 26.53 -33.59 -49.85
N TYR A 26 26.36 -34.43 -50.87
CA TYR A 26 25.78 -34.02 -52.15
C TYR A 26 24.68 -35.02 -52.54
N SER A 27 23.53 -34.50 -52.92
CA SER A 27 22.41 -35.25 -53.47
C SER A 27 21.86 -34.52 -54.70
N PRO A 28 21.62 -35.20 -55.84
CA PRO A 28 20.88 -34.60 -56.95
C PRO A 28 19.37 -34.44 -56.64
N LYS A 29 18.91 -34.98 -55.50
CA LYS A 29 17.56 -34.81 -54.94
C LYS A 29 17.67 -34.12 -53.57
N ASP A 30 16.73 -34.38 -52.69
CA ASP A 30 16.68 -33.70 -51.39
C ASP A 30 17.71 -34.26 -50.40
N VAL A 31 18.10 -33.40 -49.44
CA VAL A 31 18.91 -33.72 -48.27
C VAL A 31 18.14 -33.32 -47.02
N THR A 32 17.87 -34.28 -46.14
CA THR A 32 17.23 -34.01 -44.85
C THR A 32 18.13 -34.47 -43.72
N VAL A 33 18.37 -33.58 -42.75
CA VAL A 33 19.19 -33.82 -41.55
C VAL A 33 18.32 -33.55 -40.32
N LYS A 34 18.17 -34.52 -39.43
CA LYS A 34 17.35 -34.38 -38.21
C LYS A 34 18.15 -34.79 -36.98
N ALA A 35 18.16 -33.94 -35.96
CA ALA A 35 18.84 -34.18 -34.68
C ALA A 35 20.28 -34.74 -34.79
N ALA A 36 21.04 -34.31 -35.81
CA ALA A 36 22.40 -34.77 -36.05
C ALA A 36 23.43 -33.83 -35.43
N ASN A 37 24.57 -34.36 -34.97
CA ASN A 37 25.72 -33.57 -34.55
C ASN A 37 26.86 -33.76 -35.57
N LEU A 38 27.12 -32.74 -36.37
CA LEU A 38 28.12 -32.76 -37.44
C LEU A 38 29.27 -31.82 -37.07
N SER A 39 30.50 -32.34 -37.02
CA SER A 39 31.70 -31.56 -36.77
C SER A 39 32.76 -31.83 -37.83
N ALA A 40 33.27 -30.77 -38.45
CA ALA A 40 34.29 -30.87 -39.49
C ALA A 40 35.20 -29.62 -39.50
N ASP A 41 36.26 -29.64 -40.33
CA ASP A 41 37.01 -28.42 -40.63
C ASP A 41 36.18 -27.49 -41.54
N ILE A 42 35.61 -28.06 -42.61
CA ILE A 42 34.70 -27.40 -43.56
C ILE A 42 33.49 -28.32 -43.75
N ILE A 43 32.28 -27.76 -43.72
CA ILE A 43 31.03 -28.48 -44.01
C ILE A 43 30.45 -27.95 -45.33
N HIS A 44 30.16 -28.84 -46.28
CA HIS A 44 29.48 -28.51 -47.53
C HIS A 44 28.31 -29.47 -47.75
N ILE A 45 27.10 -28.94 -47.87
CA ILE A 45 25.86 -29.69 -48.05
C ILE A 45 25.12 -29.11 -49.25
N GLN A 46 24.84 -29.95 -50.24
CA GLN A 46 24.14 -29.56 -51.45
C GLN A 46 23.03 -30.55 -51.82
N GLY A 47 21.85 -30.02 -52.18
CA GLY A 47 20.68 -30.80 -52.58
C GLY A 47 19.70 -30.01 -53.46
N ASN A 48 18.68 -30.68 -53.98
CA ASN A 48 17.50 -30.05 -54.58
C ASN A 48 16.74 -29.24 -53.52
N GLN A 49 16.36 -29.88 -52.41
CA GLN A 49 15.95 -29.25 -51.16
C GLN A 49 16.92 -29.65 -50.04
N VAL A 50 17.18 -28.74 -49.09
CA VAL A 50 18.00 -29.03 -47.91
C VAL A 50 17.25 -28.63 -46.65
N GLU A 51 16.89 -29.62 -45.84
CA GLU A 51 16.10 -29.41 -44.62
C GLU A 51 16.84 -29.90 -43.38
N PHE A 52 17.05 -29.00 -42.43
CA PHE A 52 17.44 -29.32 -41.06
C PHE A 52 16.19 -29.34 -40.19
N GLY A 53 15.61 -30.53 -40.05
CA GLY A 53 14.43 -30.75 -39.23
C GLY A 53 14.77 -31.12 -37.80
N THR A 54 13.72 -31.25 -36.99
CA THR A 54 13.80 -31.68 -35.60
C THR A 54 13.34 -33.13 -35.43
N VAL A 55 13.75 -33.76 -34.34
CA VAL A 55 13.16 -35.00 -33.83
C VAL A 55 12.38 -34.66 -32.56
N ALA A 56 11.09 -34.96 -32.54
CA ALA A 56 10.28 -34.82 -31.34
C ALA A 56 10.59 -35.97 -30.38
N THR A 57 10.95 -35.62 -29.16
CA THR A 57 11.10 -36.54 -28.03
C THR A 57 9.92 -36.34 -27.09
N HIS A 58 9.40 -37.44 -26.55
CA HIS A 58 8.22 -37.41 -25.68
C HIS A 58 8.58 -38.03 -24.33
N ASN A 59 8.28 -37.31 -23.25
CA ASN A 59 8.33 -37.83 -21.89
C ASN A 59 6.90 -37.84 -21.33
N LYS A 60 6.47 -38.99 -20.80
CA LYS A 60 5.13 -39.15 -20.23
C LYS A 60 5.24 -39.77 -18.84
N GLN A 61 4.73 -39.08 -17.83
CA GLN A 61 4.68 -39.54 -16.45
C GLN A 61 3.26 -39.42 -15.93
N HIS A 62 2.56 -40.55 -15.85
CA HIS A 62 1.17 -40.60 -15.41
C HIS A 62 1.07 -41.45 -14.14
N TYR A 63 0.73 -40.81 -13.03
CA TYR A 63 0.35 -41.44 -11.77
C TYR A 63 -1.13 -41.16 -11.54
N ASN A 64 -1.96 -42.20 -11.57
CA ASN A 64 -3.39 -42.10 -11.31
C ASN A 64 -3.71 -42.90 -10.06
N GLY A 65 -3.92 -42.21 -8.94
CA GLY A 65 -4.41 -42.85 -7.71
C GLY A 65 -5.93 -43.03 -7.76
N ASP A 66 -6.65 -41.91 -7.92
CA ASP A 66 -8.10 -41.88 -8.06
C ASP A 66 -8.55 -40.63 -8.87
N ALA A 67 -9.85 -40.31 -8.88
CA ALA A 67 -10.41 -39.18 -9.62
C ALA A 67 -9.99 -37.79 -9.08
N ASP A 68 -9.56 -37.71 -7.82
CA ASP A 68 -9.13 -36.49 -7.14
C ASP A 68 -7.59 -36.45 -6.91
N ASN A 69 -6.89 -37.58 -7.06
CA ASN A 69 -5.46 -37.75 -6.83
C ASN A 69 -4.75 -38.28 -8.08
N TYR A 70 -4.15 -37.38 -8.85
CA TYR A 70 -3.43 -37.72 -10.08
C TYR A 70 -2.30 -36.74 -10.37
N TYR A 71 -1.30 -37.21 -11.09
CA TYR A 71 -0.23 -36.41 -11.69
C TYR A 71 -0.02 -36.93 -13.11
N ARG A 72 -0.25 -36.10 -14.12
CA ARG A 72 -0.09 -36.45 -15.54
C ARG A 72 0.74 -35.37 -16.20
N LEU A 73 2.00 -35.68 -16.42
CA LEU A 73 2.93 -34.84 -17.16
C LEU A 73 3.14 -35.45 -18.54
N ASP A 74 2.83 -34.68 -19.58
CA ASP A 74 3.16 -34.96 -20.96
C ASP A 74 4.07 -33.85 -21.48
N GLN A 75 5.31 -34.16 -21.79
CA GLN A 75 6.29 -33.24 -22.35
C GLN A 75 6.65 -33.68 -23.77
N THR A 76 6.68 -32.74 -24.70
CA THR A 76 7.20 -32.92 -26.05
C THR A 76 8.28 -31.90 -26.33
N GLN A 77 9.49 -32.37 -26.57
CA GLN A 77 10.65 -31.54 -26.86
C GLN A 77 11.16 -31.83 -28.25
N GLU A 78 11.20 -30.81 -29.12
CA GLU A 78 11.92 -30.91 -30.38
C GLU A 78 13.44 -30.82 -30.15
N VAL A 79 14.20 -31.65 -30.85
CA VAL A 79 15.66 -31.63 -30.85
C VAL A 79 16.14 -31.40 -32.28
N GLY A 80 16.78 -30.25 -32.52
CA GLY A 80 17.33 -29.89 -33.84
C GLY A 80 18.77 -30.35 -34.06
N SER A 81 19.26 -30.15 -35.28
CA SER A 81 20.63 -30.52 -35.68
C SER A 81 21.66 -29.47 -35.25
N GLN A 82 22.88 -29.90 -34.95
CA GLN A 82 24.00 -29.05 -34.56
C GLN A 82 25.18 -29.28 -35.52
N LEU A 83 25.64 -28.21 -36.17
CA LEU A 83 26.75 -28.20 -37.10
C LEU A 83 27.85 -27.30 -36.54
N THR A 84 29.07 -27.83 -36.45
CA THR A 84 30.23 -27.10 -35.94
C THR A 84 31.39 -27.24 -36.91
N ALA A 85 31.82 -26.14 -37.51
CA ALA A 85 32.98 -26.10 -38.39
C ALA A 85 34.06 -25.16 -37.86
N LYS A 86 35.33 -25.47 -38.13
CA LYS A 86 36.44 -24.54 -37.84
C LYS A 86 36.51 -23.41 -38.87
N ASN A 87 36.19 -23.74 -40.11
CA ASN A 87 36.14 -22.87 -41.28
C ASN A 87 34.71 -22.91 -41.87
N ASP A 88 34.56 -22.86 -43.19
CA ASP A 88 33.26 -22.57 -43.81
C ASP A 88 32.19 -23.65 -43.61
N VAL A 89 30.94 -23.19 -43.48
CA VAL A 89 29.73 -24.02 -43.62
C VAL A 89 28.95 -23.53 -44.83
N ASN A 90 28.77 -24.39 -45.83
CA ASN A 90 28.05 -24.07 -47.05
C ASN A 90 26.85 -25.00 -47.20
N ILE A 91 25.65 -24.44 -47.16
CA ILE A 91 24.38 -25.16 -47.37
C ILE A 91 23.71 -24.55 -48.62
N LEU A 92 23.68 -25.33 -49.70
CA LEU A 92 23.23 -24.88 -51.01
C LEU A 92 22.04 -25.73 -51.46
N SER A 93 20.92 -25.09 -51.81
CA SER A 93 19.77 -25.76 -52.40
C SER A 93 19.41 -25.21 -53.78
N GLU A 94 18.85 -26.07 -54.64
CA GLU A 94 18.25 -25.59 -55.89
C GLU A 94 16.90 -24.92 -55.64
N ASN A 95 16.07 -25.45 -54.73
CA ASN A 95 14.69 -25.02 -54.54
C ASN A 95 14.33 -24.57 -53.13
N HIS A 96 14.87 -25.16 -52.07
CA HIS A 96 14.48 -24.77 -50.72
C HIS A 96 15.53 -25.13 -49.66
N THR A 97 15.80 -24.20 -48.74
CA THR A 97 16.62 -24.43 -47.55
C THR A 97 15.80 -24.10 -46.31
N ALA A 98 15.58 -25.06 -45.42
CA ALA A 98 14.82 -24.87 -44.18
C ALA A 98 15.60 -25.33 -42.95
N LEU A 99 15.65 -24.51 -41.91
CA LEU A 99 16.33 -24.78 -40.65
C LEU A 99 15.33 -24.62 -39.50
N ARG A 100 15.06 -25.70 -38.76
CA ARG A 100 14.20 -25.70 -37.58
C ARG A 100 14.99 -26.10 -36.35
N GLN A 101 15.04 -25.19 -35.36
CA GLN A 101 15.85 -25.35 -34.13
C GLN A 101 17.30 -25.78 -34.41
N ALA A 102 17.88 -25.35 -35.53
CA ALA A 102 19.20 -25.79 -35.94
C ALA A 102 20.27 -24.88 -35.33
N GLY A 103 21.35 -25.48 -34.81
CA GLY A 103 22.56 -24.77 -34.44
C GLY A 103 23.62 -24.90 -35.53
N ILE A 104 24.14 -23.79 -36.06
CA ILE A 104 25.21 -23.79 -37.04
C ILE A 104 26.28 -22.82 -36.59
N HIS A 105 27.49 -23.33 -36.38
CA HIS A 105 28.61 -22.58 -35.87
C HIS A 105 29.83 -22.72 -36.80
N SER A 106 30.50 -21.60 -37.06
CA SER A 106 31.83 -21.56 -37.68
C SER A 106 32.81 -20.74 -36.83
N ASP A 107 33.95 -21.32 -36.44
CA ASP A 107 34.95 -20.61 -35.63
C ASP A 107 35.49 -19.38 -36.40
N ASN A 108 36.00 -19.59 -37.63
CA ASN A 108 36.73 -18.56 -38.40
C ASN A 108 36.18 -18.32 -39.82
N GLY A 109 35.26 -19.17 -40.28
CA GLY A 109 34.80 -19.19 -41.67
C GLY A 109 33.45 -18.51 -41.89
N THR A 110 32.98 -18.59 -43.13
CA THR A 110 31.68 -18.07 -43.54
C THR A 110 30.61 -19.16 -43.43
N VAL A 111 29.44 -18.80 -42.87
CA VAL A 111 28.24 -19.63 -42.95
C VAL A 111 27.36 -19.12 -44.09
N THR A 112 27.22 -19.93 -45.15
CA THR A 112 26.40 -19.62 -46.32
C THR A 112 25.17 -20.51 -46.35
N LEU A 113 23.97 -19.92 -46.27
CA LEU A 113 22.70 -20.59 -46.49
C LEU A 113 22.08 -20.03 -47.77
N SER A 114 21.90 -20.88 -48.80
CA SER A 114 21.41 -20.40 -50.08
C SER A 114 20.40 -21.30 -50.77
N SER A 115 19.49 -20.67 -51.52
CA SER A 115 18.57 -21.31 -52.44
C SER A 115 18.53 -20.57 -53.78
N THR A 116 18.53 -21.33 -54.89
CA THR A 116 18.53 -20.74 -56.23
C THR A 116 17.11 -20.32 -56.65
N ASN A 117 16.12 -21.19 -56.53
CA ASN A 117 14.78 -20.99 -57.07
C ASN A 117 13.70 -20.77 -56.00
N GLY A 118 13.96 -21.04 -54.73
CA GLY A 118 12.98 -20.81 -53.66
C GLY A 118 13.61 -20.27 -52.38
N ASP A 119 13.05 -20.64 -51.24
CA ASP A 119 13.21 -19.88 -50.00
C ASP A 119 14.35 -20.39 -49.11
N VAL A 120 14.91 -19.49 -48.30
CA VAL A 120 15.76 -19.80 -47.15
C VAL A 120 14.96 -19.47 -45.88
N GLN A 121 14.56 -20.47 -45.11
CA GLN A 121 13.75 -20.34 -43.92
C GLN A 121 14.52 -20.78 -42.67
N ILE A 122 14.56 -19.92 -41.66
CA ILE A 122 15.17 -20.17 -40.35
C ILE A 122 14.09 -19.95 -39.31
N GLN A 123 13.74 -21.00 -38.56
CA GLN A 123 12.60 -21.00 -37.65
C GLN A 123 12.93 -21.69 -36.32
N GLU A 124 12.14 -21.39 -35.32
CA GLU A 124 12.12 -22.05 -34.03
C GLU A 124 11.56 -23.48 -34.11
N GLY A 125 12.05 -24.37 -33.25
CA GLY A 125 11.33 -25.57 -32.83
C GLY A 125 10.50 -25.29 -31.58
N ARG A 126 9.91 -26.33 -30.99
CA ARG A 126 8.97 -26.19 -29.86
C ARG A 126 9.29 -27.11 -28.70
N ASN A 127 9.17 -26.57 -27.49
CA ASN A 127 9.10 -27.33 -26.26
C ASN A 127 7.71 -27.12 -25.64
N GLN A 128 6.95 -28.20 -25.56
CA GLN A 128 5.58 -28.24 -25.10
C GLN A 128 5.50 -29.06 -23.81
N GLU A 129 4.85 -28.52 -22.79
CA GLU A 129 4.60 -29.18 -21.53
C GLU A 129 3.13 -29.09 -21.18
N GLN A 130 2.52 -30.21 -20.86
CA GLN A 130 1.18 -30.28 -20.31
C GLN A 130 1.23 -31.03 -18.98
N LEU A 131 0.85 -30.35 -17.91
CA LEU A 131 0.67 -30.95 -16.59
C LEU A 131 -0.80 -30.90 -16.21
N SER A 132 -1.30 -32.02 -15.71
CA SER A 132 -2.58 -32.09 -15.01
C SER A 132 -2.32 -32.73 -13.66
N PHE A 133 -2.48 -31.94 -12.60
CA PHE A 133 -2.27 -32.35 -11.22
C PHE A 133 -3.56 -32.19 -10.43
N GLY A 134 -3.87 -33.20 -9.62
CA GLY A 134 -4.93 -33.15 -8.62
C GLY A 134 -4.45 -33.84 -7.35
N ALA A 135 -4.65 -33.19 -6.21
CA ALA A 135 -4.42 -33.78 -4.91
C ALA A 135 -5.55 -33.42 -3.96
N LYS A 136 -6.05 -34.42 -3.26
CA LYS A 136 -7.04 -34.29 -2.21
C LYS A 136 -6.55 -34.97 -0.95
N SER A 137 -6.36 -34.17 0.09
CA SER A 137 -6.03 -34.68 1.43
C SER A 137 -7.18 -34.39 2.39
N THR A 138 -7.52 -35.38 3.21
CA THR A 138 -8.47 -35.21 4.32
C THR A 138 -7.78 -35.62 5.60
N HIS A 139 -7.64 -34.66 6.52
CA HIS A 139 -7.06 -34.89 7.83
C HIS A 139 -8.17 -34.90 8.89
N HIS A 140 -8.24 -36.01 9.64
CA HIS A 140 -9.13 -36.16 10.78
C HIS A 140 -8.32 -35.96 12.08
N GLY A 141 -8.53 -34.82 12.73
CA GLY A 141 -8.07 -34.57 14.09
C GLY A 141 -9.11 -34.99 15.13
N THR A 142 -8.76 -34.89 16.41
CA THR A 142 -9.66 -35.25 17.53
C THR A 142 -10.94 -34.41 17.60
N LEU A 143 -10.92 -33.16 17.12
CA LEU A 143 -12.04 -32.22 17.20
C LEU A 143 -12.35 -31.48 15.88
N GLN A 144 -11.59 -31.72 14.80
CA GLN A 144 -11.74 -31.04 13.51
C GLN A 144 -11.45 -31.96 12.31
N THR A 145 -12.11 -31.72 11.18
CA THR A 145 -11.79 -32.32 9.88
C THR A 145 -11.43 -31.22 8.88
N ILE A 146 -10.31 -31.41 8.19
CA ILE A 146 -9.83 -30.50 7.15
C ILE A 146 -9.71 -31.29 5.86
N THR A 147 -10.45 -30.89 4.83
CA THR A 147 -10.32 -31.41 3.46
C THR A 147 -9.73 -30.31 2.58
N SER A 148 -8.56 -30.56 2.03
CA SER A 148 -7.92 -29.69 1.03
C SER A 148 -7.93 -30.39 -0.32
N VAL A 149 -8.40 -29.70 -1.35
CA VAL A 149 -8.35 -30.11 -2.75
C VAL A 149 -7.58 -29.04 -3.51
N THR A 150 -6.50 -29.44 -4.17
CA THR A 150 -5.71 -28.60 -5.07
C THR A 150 -5.69 -29.27 -6.43
N LYS A 151 -6.04 -28.54 -7.48
CA LYS A 151 -5.84 -28.97 -8.86
C LYS A 151 -5.09 -27.86 -9.60
N HIS A 152 -4.21 -28.28 -10.48
CA HIS A 152 -3.39 -27.40 -11.29
C HIS A 152 -3.28 -28.04 -12.66
N ASP A 153 -3.73 -27.32 -13.68
CA ASP A 153 -3.60 -27.72 -15.07
C ASP A 153 -2.82 -26.62 -15.79
N HIS A 154 -1.74 -26.98 -16.48
CA HIS A 154 -1.03 -26.01 -17.32
C HIS A 154 -0.71 -26.59 -18.69
N ARG A 155 -0.57 -25.70 -19.67
CA ARG A 155 -0.04 -25.97 -21.00
C ARG A 155 0.94 -24.88 -21.36
N TYR A 156 2.20 -25.22 -21.45
CA TYR A 156 3.25 -24.34 -21.91
C TYR A 156 3.65 -24.75 -23.32
N ASP A 157 3.78 -23.77 -24.19
CA ASP A 157 4.25 -23.97 -25.56
C ASP A 157 5.28 -22.88 -25.88
N SER A 158 6.54 -23.25 -25.73
CA SER A 158 7.69 -22.35 -25.83
C SER A 158 8.45 -22.55 -27.14
N ALA A 159 8.78 -21.44 -27.80
CA ALA A 159 9.62 -21.37 -28.98
C ALA A 159 11.09 -21.60 -28.61
N GLN A 160 11.78 -22.43 -29.39
CA GLN A 160 13.20 -22.75 -29.25
C GLN A 160 13.93 -22.38 -30.55
N GLY A 161 14.59 -21.21 -30.56
CA GLY A 161 15.17 -20.63 -31.77
C GLY A 161 16.28 -21.44 -32.41
N SER A 162 16.45 -21.27 -33.72
CA SER A 162 17.70 -21.64 -34.39
C SER A 162 18.83 -20.66 -34.03
N ALA A 163 20.06 -21.13 -34.00
CA ALA A 163 21.24 -20.34 -33.63
C ALA A 163 22.31 -20.50 -34.71
N ILE A 164 22.52 -19.46 -35.51
CA ILE A 164 23.49 -19.45 -36.62
C ILE A 164 24.55 -18.41 -36.31
N ASP A 165 25.82 -18.80 -36.30
CA ASP A 165 26.93 -17.87 -36.20
C ASP A 165 28.19 -18.28 -36.97
N GLY A 166 28.97 -17.27 -37.39
CA GLY A 166 30.22 -17.43 -38.13
C GLY A 166 31.01 -16.14 -38.19
N ASN A 167 32.22 -16.18 -38.77
CA ASN A 167 32.98 -14.95 -39.03
C ASN A 167 32.22 -14.02 -40.00
N ASN A 168 31.62 -14.60 -41.03
CA ASN A 168 30.60 -13.94 -41.86
C ASN A 168 29.38 -14.85 -41.97
N VAL A 169 28.21 -14.26 -42.19
CA VAL A 169 26.97 -15.01 -42.47
C VAL A 169 26.33 -14.48 -43.75
N VAL A 170 26.03 -15.38 -44.68
CA VAL A 170 25.40 -15.06 -45.96
C VAL A 170 24.10 -15.85 -46.09
N LEU A 171 22.98 -15.13 -46.23
CA LEU A 171 21.65 -15.68 -46.52
C LEU A 171 21.25 -15.27 -47.94
N GLN A 172 21.03 -16.22 -48.83
CA GLN A 172 20.78 -15.90 -50.24
C GLN A 172 19.65 -16.71 -50.85
N ALA A 173 18.56 -16.05 -51.26
CA ALA A 173 17.47 -16.66 -52.03
C ALA A 173 17.34 -15.91 -53.37
N ASN A 174 17.90 -16.44 -54.46
CA ASN A 174 17.99 -15.67 -55.71
C ASN A 174 16.61 -15.31 -56.28
N ASN A 175 15.68 -16.27 -56.29
CA ASN A 175 14.31 -16.09 -56.79
C ASN A 175 13.22 -16.20 -55.70
N GLY A 176 13.60 -16.57 -54.47
CA GLY A 176 12.68 -16.76 -53.34
C GLY A 176 12.90 -15.76 -52.20
N ASN A 177 12.43 -16.12 -51.01
CA ASN A 177 12.41 -15.27 -49.82
C ASN A 177 13.42 -15.74 -48.77
N VAL A 178 13.85 -14.84 -47.90
CA VAL A 178 14.58 -15.17 -46.67
C VAL A 178 13.66 -14.85 -45.49
N SER A 179 13.47 -15.81 -44.58
CA SER A 179 12.72 -15.59 -43.34
C SER A 179 13.46 -16.07 -42.10
N VAL A 180 13.49 -15.25 -41.05
CA VAL A 180 14.02 -15.59 -39.72
C VAL A 180 12.92 -15.40 -38.69
N GLN A 181 12.57 -16.46 -37.95
CA GLN A 181 11.52 -16.45 -36.93
C GLN A 181 12.02 -17.00 -35.60
N GLY A 182 11.80 -16.23 -34.52
CA GLY A 182 12.24 -16.55 -33.15
C GLY A 182 13.68 -17.05 -33.03
N SER A 183 14.59 -16.60 -33.89
CA SER A 183 15.90 -17.23 -34.11
C SER A 183 17.02 -16.20 -34.15
N ASN A 184 18.25 -16.66 -33.90
CA ASN A 184 19.44 -15.82 -33.82
C ASN A 184 20.37 -16.10 -35.01
N VAL A 185 20.77 -15.05 -35.74
CA VAL A 185 21.71 -15.11 -36.87
C VAL A 185 22.77 -14.02 -36.68
N VAL A 186 23.99 -14.42 -36.31
CA VAL A 186 25.02 -13.47 -35.85
C VAL A 186 26.33 -13.68 -36.58
N ALA A 187 26.85 -12.62 -37.21
CA ALA A 187 28.19 -12.60 -37.78
C ALA A 187 29.19 -11.90 -36.85
N GLU A 188 30.45 -12.32 -36.85
CA GLU A 188 31.52 -11.53 -36.24
C GLU A 188 31.75 -10.25 -37.05
N ASN A 189 31.97 -10.39 -38.36
CA ASN A 189 32.33 -9.30 -39.26
C ASN A 189 31.15 -8.86 -40.12
N HIS A 190 30.77 -9.59 -41.17
CA HIS A 190 29.68 -9.18 -42.06
C HIS A 190 28.51 -10.14 -42.08
N LEU A 191 27.29 -9.59 -41.96
CA LEU A 191 26.05 -10.30 -42.28
C LEU A 191 25.47 -9.74 -43.58
N VAL A 192 25.20 -10.62 -44.55
CA VAL A 192 24.57 -10.23 -45.82
C VAL A 192 23.37 -11.13 -46.10
N ALA A 193 22.19 -10.52 -46.27
CA ALA A 193 21.00 -11.22 -46.74
C ALA A 193 20.52 -10.65 -48.08
N LYS A 194 20.30 -11.51 -49.08
CA LYS A 194 19.77 -11.12 -50.41
C LYS A 194 18.61 -12.01 -50.81
N ALA A 195 17.44 -11.42 -51.08
CA ALA A 195 16.25 -12.18 -51.44
C ALA A 195 15.24 -11.37 -52.27
N LYS A 196 14.19 -12.01 -52.77
CA LYS A 196 12.99 -11.32 -53.27
C LYS A 196 12.30 -10.53 -52.14
N ASN A 197 11.97 -11.20 -51.03
CA ASN A 197 11.50 -10.57 -49.81
C ASN A 197 12.33 -11.06 -48.62
N ILE A 198 12.54 -10.20 -47.63
CA ILE A 198 13.22 -10.54 -46.37
C ILE A 198 12.24 -10.28 -45.23
N SER A 199 12.06 -11.27 -44.36
CA SER A 199 11.19 -11.17 -43.17
C SER A 199 11.91 -11.60 -41.90
N ILE A 200 11.96 -10.73 -40.88
CA ILE A 200 12.57 -11.02 -39.58
C ILE A 200 11.48 -10.82 -38.52
N GLN A 201 11.10 -11.89 -37.83
CA GLN A 201 9.88 -11.91 -37.01
C GLN A 201 10.11 -12.54 -35.65
N ALA A 202 9.41 -12.06 -34.64
CA ALA A 202 9.28 -12.75 -33.38
C ALA A 202 8.52 -14.09 -33.55
N ALA A 203 8.90 -15.10 -32.77
CA ALA A 203 8.03 -16.23 -32.49
C ALA A 203 7.09 -15.90 -31.32
N LYS A 204 6.13 -16.78 -31.03
CA LYS A 204 5.19 -16.61 -29.90
C LYS A 204 5.30 -17.77 -28.93
N ASN A 205 5.50 -17.45 -27.66
CA ASN A 205 5.27 -18.36 -26.54
C ASN A 205 3.82 -18.28 -26.11
N ARG A 206 3.24 -19.42 -25.72
CA ARG A 206 1.89 -19.49 -25.15
C ARG A 206 1.92 -20.18 -23.81
N VAL A 207 1.28 -19.56 -22.84
CA VAL A 207 1.12 -20.06 -21.49
C VAL A 207 -0.38 -20.13 -21.20
N PHE A 208 -0.86 -21.29 -20.82
CA PHE A 208 -2.18 -21.49 -20.26
C PHE A 208 -2.04 -22.15 -18.89
N GLU A 209 -2.70 -21.60 -17.88
CA GLU A 209 -2.75 -22.15 -16.52
C GLU A 209 -4.18 -22.10 -16.00
N GLU A 210 -4.59 -23.14 -15.30
CA GLU A 210 -5.85 -23.25 -14.58
C GLU A 210 -5.57 -23.78 -13.18
N ASP A 211 -5.81 -22.94 -12.19
CA ASP A 211 -5.61 -23.23 -10.77
C ASP A 211 -6.95 -23.34 -10.05
N PHE A 212 -7.07 -24.41 -9.28
CA PHE A 212 -8.22 -24.65 -8.42
C PHE A 212 -7.73 -25.01 -7.02
N GLU A 213 -8.10 -24.19 -6.05
CA GLU A 213 -7.88 -24.51 -4.64
C GLU A 213 -9.20 -24.51 -3.90
N LYS A 214 -9.42 -25.54 -3.09
CA LYS A 214 -10.59 -25.63 -2.22
C LYS A 214 -10.20 -26.20 -0.87
N THR A 215 -10.34 -25.38 0.16
CA THR A 215 -10.17 -25.81 1.55
C THR A 215 -11.53 -25.83 2.25
N SER A 216 -11.93 -27.00 2.75
CA SER A 216 -13.15 -27.18 3.55
C SER A 216 -12.76 -27.65 4.95
N LYS A 217 -13.21 -26.93 5.97
CA LYS A 217 -12.96 -27.25 7.38
C LYS A 217 -14.29 -27.45 8.08
N SER A 218 -14.37 -28.44 8.97
CA SER A 218 -15.54 -28.69 9.81
C SER A 218 -15.13 -29.10 11.23
N GLY A 219 -15.94 -28.76 12.23
CA GLY A 219 -15.65 -29.05 13.65
C GLY A 219 -15.14 -27.83 14.43
N LEU A 220 -14.34 -28.07 15.47
CA LEU A 220 -13.76 -27.05 16.35
C LEU A 220 -12.47 -26.46 15.73
N MET A 221 -12.55 -25.22 15.28
CA MET A 221 -11.50 -24.52 14.54
C MET A 221 -10.88 -23.41 15.38
N GLY A 222 -9.55 -23.28 15.36
CA GLY A 222 -8.86 -22.13 15.95
C GLY A 222 -9.06 -20.88 15.09
N SER A 223 -9.42 -19.76 15.71
CA SER A 223 -9.78 -18.52 14.98
C SER A 223 -8.61 -17.54 14.75
N GLY A 224 -7.36 -17.98 14.93
CA GLY A 224 -6.18 -17.12 14.78
C GLY A 224 -5.81 -16.31 16.05
N GLY A 225 -6.19 -16.82 17.24
CA GLY A 225 -5.95 -16.22 18.56
C GLY A 225 -6.55 -17.11 19.69
N LEU A 226 -6.87 -16.54 20.86
CA LEU A 226 -7.46 -17.26 22.02
C LEU A 226 -8.92 -17.77 21.84
N GLY A 227 -9.50 -17.71 20.62
CA GLY A 227 -10.90 -18.06 20.35
C GLY A 227 -11.09 -19.30 19.48
N PHE A 228 -12.20 -20.03 19.68
CA PHE A 228 -12.59 -21.21 18.90
C PHE A 228 -13.92 -21.01 18.15
N SER A 229 -14.04 -21.61 16.96
CA SER A 229 -15.27 -21.62 16.14
C SER A 229 -15.73 -23.07 15.96
N VAL A 230 -17.02 -23.35 16.14
CA VAL A 230 -17.61 -24.66 15.82
C VAL A 230 -18.52 -24.50 14.62
N GLY A 231 -18.15 -25.10 13.49
CA GLY A 231 -18.89 -24.90 12.26
C GLY A 231 -18.32 -25.60 11.04
N SER A 232 -18.73 -25.13 9.87
CA SER A 232 -18.17 -25.46 8.57
C SER A 232 -17.70 -24.19 7.87
N LYS A 233 -16.49 -24.23 7.31
CA LYS A 233 -15.89 -23.15 6.53
C LYS A 233 -15.42 -23.73 5.20
N LYS A 234 -15.67 -23.01 4.11
CA LYS A 234 -15.22 -23.38 2.76
C LYS A 234 -14.66 -22.14 2.05
N GLU A 235 -13.42 -22.26 1.64
CA GLU A 235 -12.69 -21.30 0.80
C GLU A 235 -12.41 -21.98 -0.53
N LYS A 236 -12.72 -21.30 -1.63
CA LYS A 236 -12.50 -21.81 -3.00
C LYS A 236 -11.92 -20.69 -3.87
N VAL A 237 -10.79 -20.96 -4.51
CA VAL A 237 -10.14 -20.12 -5.51
C VAL A 237 -10.20 -20.87 -6.84
N GLU A 238 -10.63 -20.17 -7.89
CA GLU A 238 -10.59 -20.63 -9.28
C GLU A 238 -9.89 -19.53 -10.07
N GLN A 239 -8.85 -19.86 -10.82
CA GLN A 239 -8.12 -18.92 -11.65
C GLN A 239 -7.78 -19.59 -12.98
N ASP A 240 -8.07 -18.92 -14.08
CA ASP A 240 -7.51 -19.26 -15.39
C ASP A 240 -6.66 -18.09 -15.90
N ARG A 241 -5.60 -18.41 -16.64
CA ARG A 241 -4.68 -17.44 -17.23
C ARG A 241 -4.24 -17.93 -18.60
N THR A 242 -4.37 -17.07 -19.60
CA THR A 242 -3.77 -17.23 -20.92
C THR A 242 -2.84 -16.05 -21.18
N GLN A 243 -1.62 -16.32 -21.62
CA GLN A 243 -0.64 -15.30 -21.92
C GLN A 243 0.15 -15.68 -23.18
N GLU A 244 0.22 -14.77 -24.13
CA GLU A 244 1.17 -14.80 -25.23
C GLU A 244 2.37 -13.90 -24.90
N SER A 245 3.58 -14.32 -25.29
CA SER A 245 4.77 -13.46 -25.23
C SER A 245 5.60 -13.60 -26.50
N ALA A 246 6.10 -12.48 -27.02
CA ALA A 246 6.94 -12.47 -28.21
C ALA A 246 8.37 -12.93 -27.88
N VAL A 247 8.91 -13.83 -28.70
CA VAL A 247 10.31 -14.26 -28.65
C VAL A 247 11.04 -13.64 -29.83
N SER A 248 11.82 -12.59 -29.56
CA SER A 248 12.48 -11.78 -30.58
C SER A 248 13.47 -12.58 -31.43
N SER A 249 13.47 -12.35 -32.74
CA SER A 249 14.61 -12.72 -33.60
C SER A 249 15.74 -11.71 -33.47
N GLN A 250 16.99 -12.17 -33.49
CA GLN A 250 18.17 -11.31 -33.45
C GLN A 250 19.05 -11.57 -34.67
N VAL A 251 19.20 -10.57 -35.52
CA VAL A 251 19.97 -10.69 -36.77
C VAL A 251 21.01 -9.59 -36.82
N GLY A 252 22.29 -9.90 -36.95
CA GLY A 252 23.29 -8.84 -36.97
C GLY A 252 24.75 -9.22 -37.05
N SER A 253 25.59 -8.21 -36.86
CA SER A 253 27.05 -8.31 -36.86
C SER A 253 27.68 -7.59 -35.66
N LEU A 254 28.84 -8.06 -35.21
CA LEU A 254 29.55 -7.49 -34.05
C LEU A 254 30.59 -6.42 -34.44
N THR A 255 31.35 -6.62 -35.51
CA THR A 255 32.49 -5.76 -35.86
C THR A 255 32.36 -5.07 -37.21
N GLY A 256 31.59 -5.63 -38.15
CA GLY A 256 31.37 -5.05 -39.47
C GLY A 256 29.90 -4.71 -39.73
N HIS A 257 29.51 -4.79 -41.00
CA HIS A 257 28.20 -4.34 -41.49
C HIS A 257 27.14 -5.44 -41.53
N THR A 258 25.88 -5.03 -41.34
CA THR A 258 24.69 -5.85 -41.58
C THR A 258 23.94 -5.31 -42.80
N THR A 259 23.96 -6.03 -43.92
CA THR A 259 23.35 -5.61 -45.18
C THR A 259 22.18 -6.53 -45.56
N LEU A 260 20.98 -5.95 -45.68
CA LEU A 260 19.73 -6.64 -45.99
C LEU A 260 19.15 -6.08 -47.30
N GLN A 261 19.23 -6.86 -48.38
CA GLN A 261 18.78 -6.46 -49.71
C GLN A 261 17.57 -7.30 -50.16
N ALA A 262 16.38 -6.71 -50.10
CA ALA A 262 15.15 -7.29 -50.62
C ALA A 262 14.81 -6.67 -51.99
N ASN A 263 14.71 -7.49 -53.04
CA ASN A 263 14.34 -6.99 -54.38
C ASN A 263 12.88 -6.49 -54.47
N ASN A 264 12.06 -6.75 -53.45
CA ASN A 264 10.67 -6.33 -53.36
C ASN A 264 10.34 -5.76 -51.97
N HIS A 265 10.18 -6.58 -50.93
CA HIS A 265 9.69 -6.10 -49.64
C HIS A 265 10.56 -6.56 -48.45
N TYR A 266 10.79 -5.65 -47.51
CA TYR A 266 11.42 -5.91 -46.21
C TYR A 266 10.39 -5.80 -45.08
N GLN A 267 10.31 -6.82 -44.22
CA GLN A 267 9.42 -6.84 -43.05
C GLN A 267 10.19 -7.21 -41.79
N GLN A 268 10.02 -6.43 -40.72
CA GLN A 268 10.56 -6.69 -39.41
C GLN A 268 9.46 -6.55 -38.35
N THR A 269 9.27 -7.55 -37.50
CA THR A 269 8.21 -7.52 -36.46
C THR A 269 8.68 -8.10 -35.13
N GLY A 270 8.58 -7.34 -34.03
CA GLY A 270 9.05 -7.70 -32.69
C GLY A 270 10.48 -8.25 -32.66
N SER A 271 11.37 -7.72 -33.50
CA SER A 271 12.71 -8.29 -33.68
C SER A 271 13.79 -7.22 -33.77
N VAL A 272 15.05 -7.64 -33.61
CA VAL A 272 16.20 -6.75 -33.51
C VAL A 272 17.20 -7.03 -34.64
N VAL A 273 17.55 -5.98 -35.37
CA VAL A 273 18.62 -5.97 -36.37
C VAL A 273 19.74 -5.06 -35.90
N THR A 274 20.97 -5.58 -35.82
CA THR A 274 22.09 -4.82 -35.22
C THR A 274 23.39 -4.92 -36.03
N ALA A 275 24.15 -3.84 -36.05
CA ALA A 275 25.58 -3.83 -36.38
C ALA A 275 26.34 -3.10 -35.26
N VAL A 276 27.00 -3.83 -34.35
CA VAL A 276 27.50 -3.23 -33.10
C VAL A 276 28.57 -2.17 -33.35
N ASN A 277 29.50 -2.40 -34.28
CA ASN A 277 30.57 -1.44 -34.63
C ASN A 277 30.58 -1.04 -36.11
N GLY A 278 29.51 -1.33 -36.85
CA GLY A 278 29.40 -1.02 -38.27
C GLY A 278 28.03 -0.48 -38.64
N ASP A 279 27.75 -0.47 -39.94
CA ASP A 279 26.51 0.08 -40.50
C ASP A 279 25.45 -1.00 -40.69
N VAL A 280 24.18 -0.60 -40.59
CA VAL A 280 23.03 -1.39 -41.02
C VAL A 280 22.47 -0.79 -42.30
N ASP A 281 22.46 -1.57 -43.38
CA ASP A 281 21.92 -1.17 -44.69
C ASP A 281 20.71 -2.03 -45.06
N ILE A 282 19.53 -1.41 -45.17
CA ILE A 282 18.30 -2.05 -45.61
C ILE A 282 17.90 -1.45 -46.96
N LEU A 283 17.95 -2.26 -48.01
CA LEU A 283 17.53 -1.85 -49.36
C LEU A 283 16.33 -2.68 -49.79
N ALA A 284 15.22 -2.01 -50.09
CA ALA A 284 13.98 -2.65 -50.54
C ALA A 284 13.23 -1.78 -51.56
N LYS A 285 12.13 -2.30 -52.11
CA LYS A 285 11.14 -1.44 -52.76
C LYS A 285 10.14 -0.87 -51.78
N SER A 286 9.90 -1.56 -50.66
CA SER A 286 9.14 -1.06 -49.49
C SER A 286 9.64 -1.76 -48.21
N ALA A 287 9.57 -1.06 -47.08
CA ALA A 287 10.07 -1.55 -45.79
C ALA A 287 9.08 -1.29 -44.65
N ASN A 288 8.82 -2.32 -43.85
CA ASN A 288 8.00 -2.24 -42.63
C ASN A 288 8.82 -2.70 -41.42
N ILE A 289 8.86 -1.89 -40.37
CA ILE A 289 9.49 -2.21 -39.09
C ILE A 289 8.44 -1.95 -38.01
N THR A 290 7.92 -3.02 -37.41
CA THR A 290 6.73 -2.95 -36.55
C THR A 290 6.97 -3.62 -35.20
N ALA A 291 6.35 -3.13 -34.14
CA ALA A 291 6.29 -3.84 -32.87
C ALA A 291 5.46 -5.14 -32.99
N ALA A 292 5.63 -6.05 -32.03
CA ALA A 292 4.76 -7.21 -31.84
C ALA A 292 3.83 -7.01 -30.65
N HIS A 293 2.59 -7.47 -30.76
CA HIS A 293 1.64 -7.48 -29.63
C HIS A 293 1.68 -8.83 -28.91
N SER A 294 1.62 -8.76 -27.58
CA SER A 294 1.57 -9.89 -26.66
C SER A 294 0.28 -9.80 -25.84
N ASP A 295 -0.69 -10.65 -26.16
CA ASP A 295 -2.02 -10.63 -25.57
C ASP A 295 -2.07 -11.43 -24.25
N TYR A 296 -2.92 -11.02 -23.31
CA TYR A 296 -3.18 -11.78 -22.08
C TYR A 296 -4.64 -11.70 -21.67
N GLU A 297 -5.11 -12.75 -21.00
CA GLU A 297 -6.43 -12.85 -20.39
C GLU A 297 -6.31 -13.61 -19.07
N SER A 298 -7.03 -13.19 -18.04
CA SER A 298 -7.09 -13.88 -16.75
C SER A 298 -8.47 -13.74 -16.12
N ASN A 299 -9.11 -14.87 -15.78
CA ASN A 299 -10.34 -14.90 -15.00
C ASN A 299 -10.05 -15.44 -13.60
N TYR A 300 -10.30 -14.61 -12.60
CA TYR A 300 -10.14 -14.94 -11.19
C TYR A 300 -11.50 -14.99 -10.49
N LYS A 301 -11.71 -16.02 -9.65
CA LYS A 301 -12.94 -16.17 -8.86
C LYS A 301 -12.64 -16.72 -7.48
N TYR A 302 -12.99 -15.94 -6.47
CA TYR A 302 -12.91 -16.32 -5.07
C TYR A 302 -14.29 -16.54 -4.47
N THR A 303 -14.49 -17.66 -3.77
CA THR A 303 -15.73 -17.99 -3.06
C THR A 303 -15.44 -18.33 -1.60
N TYR A 304 -16.10 -17.60 -0.71
CA TYR A 304 -16.08 -17.81 0.74
C TYR A 304 -17.46 -18.23 1.24
N GLU A 305 -17.55 -19.34 1.97
CA GLU A 305 -18.77 -19.83 2.62
C GLU A 305 -18.45 -20.21 4.08
N GLN A 306 -19.14 -19.61 5.05
CA GLN A 306 -18.98 -19.97 6.47
C GLN A 306 -20.36 -20.18 7.10
N LYS A 307 -20.47 -21.23 7.94
CA LYS A 307 -21.63 -21.54 8.76
C LYS A 307 -21.16 -22.02 10.13
N GLY A 308 -21.54 -21.37 11.22
CA GLY A 308 -21.22 -21.88 12.56
C GLY A 308 -21.18 -20.85 13.67
N LEU A 309 -20.99 -21.35 14.89
CA LEU A 309 -20.84 -20.56 16.11
C LEU A 309 -19.38 -20.13 16.23
N THR A 310 -19.11 -18.83 16.20
CA THR A 310 -17.75 -18.29 16.16
C THR A 310 -17.49 -17.42 17.39
N VAL A 311 -16.41 -17.72 18.12
CA VAL A 311 -15.82 -16.88 19.17
C VAL A 311 -14.46 -16.43 18.66
N SER A 312 -14.34 -15.23 18.09
CA SER A 312 -13.09 -14.85 17.43
C SER A 312 -12.78 -13.36 17.49
N LEU A 313 -11.52 -13.11 17.13
CA LEU A 313 -10.81 -11.87 17.21
C LEU A 313 -9.97 -11.73 15.94
N THR A 314 -10.40 -10.87 15.03
CA THR A 314 -10.06 -10.97 13.60
C THR A 314 -9.26 -9.76 13.12
N SER A 315 -8.07 -10.00 12.58
CA SER A 315 -7.29 -9.04 11.79
C SER A 315 -7.30 -9.45 10.31
N PRO A 316 -7.50 -8.52 9.36
CA PRO A 316 -7.39 -8.81 7.94
C PRO A 316 -5.91 -8.83 7.51
N VAL A 317 -5.50 -9.94 6.91
CA VAL A 317 -4.36 -9.98 5.97
C VAL A 317 -4.93 -10.57 4.69
N LEU A 318 -4.77 -9.87 3.56
CA LEU A 318 -4.69 -10.40 2.19
C LEU A 318 -4.65 -9.20 1.22
N SER A 319 -3.46 -8.80 0.80
CA SER A 319 -3.19 -8.05 -0.44
C SER A 319 -1.67 -7.92 -0.61
N ALA A 320 -1.03 -8.94 -1.20
CA ALA A 320 0.34 -8.86 -1.71
C ALA A 320 0.58 -10.01 -2.70
N ILE A 321 -0.14 -9.99 -3.81
CA ILE A 321 0.22 -10.70 -5.04
C ILE A 321 -0.23 -9.74 -6.15
N ASN A 322 0.71 -9.29 -7.00
CA ASN A 322 0.52 -8.60 -8.29
C ASN A 322 1.50 -7.44 -8.59
N ALA A 323 2.58 -7.23 -7.81
CA ALA A 323 3.53 -6.14 -8.12
C ALA A 323 4.97 -6.58 -8.44
N THR A 324 5.30 -7.88 -8.43
CA THR A 324 6.71 -8.32 -8.52
C THR A 324 7.02 -9.22 -9.71
N GLU A 325 6.02 -9.75 -10.41
CA GLU A 325 6.24 -10.71 -11.52
C GLU A 325 6.52 -10.01 -12.86
N SER A 326 5.81 -8.92 -13.14
CA SER A 326 5.93 -8.17 -14.41
C SER A 326 7.27 -7.46 -14.60
N ALA A 327 8.01 -7.17 -13.53
CA ALA A 327 9.29 -6.48 -13.59
C ALA A 327 10.51 -7.44 -13.68
N MET A 328 10.34 -8.73 -13.39
CA MET A 328 11.47 -9.69 -13.37
C MET A 328 11.55 -10.58 -14.62
N ASN A 329 10.44 -10.83 -15.33
CA ASN A 329 10.45 -11.73 -16.49
C ASN A 329 11.20 -11.19 -17.72
N SER A 330 11.31 -9.86 -17.90
CA SER A 330 12.02 -9.27 -19.06
C SER A 330 13.55 -9.37 -18.98
N LEU A 331 14.13 -9.78 -17.85
CA LEU A 331 15.58 -9.90 -17.65
C LEU A 331 16.13 -11.33 -17.87
N HIS A 332 15.28 -12.34 -18.02
CA HIS A 332 15.71 -13.74 -18.03
C HIS A 332 16.34 -14.27 -19.33
N GLN A 333 16.47 -13.48 -20.40
CA GLN A 333 17.08 -13.94 -21.67
C GLN A 333 18.57 -13.62 -21.84
N ILE A 334 19.24 -13.02 -20.85
CA ILE A 334 20.68 -12.75 -20.94
C ILE A 334 21.47 -13.99 -20.47
N GLY A 335 22.03 -14.74 -21.43
CA GLY A 335 23.05 -15.77 -21.16
C GLY A 335 22.66 -17.24 -21.40
N GLU A 336 21.50 -17.53 -21.98
CA GLU A 336 21.06 -18.93 -22.20
C GLU A 336 21.64 -19.59 -23.46
N SER A 337 22.31 -18.84 -24.36
CA SER A 337 22.94 -19.42 -25.55
C SER A 337 24.32 -19.99 -25.24
N LYS A 338 24.65 -21.12 -25.86
CA LYS A 338 25.98 -21.76 -25.75
C LYS A 338 27.07 -21.03 -26.57
N ASN A 339 26.72 -19.99 -27.35
CA ASN A 339 27.64 -19.28 -28.26
C ASN A 339 27.96 -17.86 -27.78
N ASN A 340 29.25 -17.55 -27.62
CA ASN A 340 29.74 -16.25 -27.14
C ASN A 340 29.34 -15.07 -28.04
N ARG A 341 29.29 -15.24 -29.37
CA ARG A 341 28.88 -14.17 -30.31
C ARG A 341 27.41 -13.80 -30.16
N ILE A 342 26.54 -14.79 -29.99
CA ILE A 342 25.11 -14.58 -29.77
C ILE A 342 24.89 -13.88 -28.42
N ASN A 343 25.59 -14.32 -27.36
CA ASN A 343 25.54 -13.66 -26.06
C ASN A 343 26.11 -12.23 -26.10
N ALA A 344 27.16 -11.97 -26.89
CA ALA A 344 27.72 -10.64 -27.09
C ALA A 344 26.74 -9.72 -27.81
N LEU A 345 26.07 -10.19 -28.88
CA LEU A 345 25.05 -9.42 -29.58
C LEU A 345 23.84 -9.15 -28.68
N ALA A 346 23.39 -10.14 -27.91
CA ALA A 346 22.30 -9.98 -26.94
C ALA A 346 22.67 -8.96 -25.84
N GLY A 347 23.90 -9.00 -25.32
CA GLY A 347 24.43 -8.01 -24.38
C GLY A 347 24.50 -6.60 -24.97
N ALA A 348 24.91 -6.47 -26.24
CA ALA A 348 24.88 -5.20 -26.96
C ALA A 348 23.45 -4.68 -27.18
N ASN A 349 22.50 -5.55 -27.53
CA ASN A 349 21.08 -5.20 -27.66
C ASN A 349 20.49 -4.74 -26.32
N ALA A 350 20.87 -5.36 -25.20
CA ALA A 350 20.47 -4.92 -23.86
C ALA A 350 21.07 -3.54 -23.51
N PHE A 351 22.32 -3.26 -23.91
CA PHE A 351 22.92 -1.93 -23.79
C PHE A 351 22.08 -0.87 -24.52
N TRP A 352 21.69 -1.11 -25.77
CA TRP A 352 20.85 -0.17 -26.54
C TRP A 352 19.51 0.12 -25.86
N ASN A 353 18.86 -0.89 -25.29
CA ASN A 353 17.62 -0.71 -24.54
C ASN A 353 17.85 0.14 -23.27
N SER A 354 18.96 -0.08 -22.55
CA SER A 354 19.30 0.71 -21.35
C SER A 354 19.72 2.15 -21.68
N PHE A 355 20.42 2.37 -22.79
CA PHE A 355 20.85 3.69 -23.26
C PHE A 355 19.63 4.56 -23.60
N ARG A 356 18.66 4.00 -24.34
CA ARG A 356 17.41 4.68 -24.68
C ARG A 356 16.55 4.98 -23.44
N ALA A 357 16.56 4.10 -22.43
CA ALA A 357 15.88 4.35 -21.16
C ALA A 357 16.49 5.54 -20.37
N ILE A 358 17.81 5.74 -20.47
CA ILE A 358 18.50 6.91 -19.87
C ILE A 358 18.13 8.20 -20.62
N GLU A 359 18.02 8.15 -21.95
CA GLU A 359 17.61 9.31 -22.76
C GLU A 359 16.12 9.66 -22.63
N ALA A 360 15.26 8.71 -22.25
CA ALA A 360 13.81 8.88 -22.10
C ALA A 360 13.37 9.42 -20.72
N GLY A 361 14.26 9.49 -19.72
CA GLY A 361 14.02 10.23 -18.47
C GLY A 361 14.45 9.54 -17.16
N GLN A 362 14.76 10.38 -16.16
CA GLN A 362 15.28 10.03 -14.82
C GLN A 362 14.28 9.26 -13.93
N ALA A 363 12.98 9.27 -14.26
CA ALA A 363 11.89 8.72 -13.45
C ALA A 363 11.84 7.19 -13.37
N ALA A 364 12.47 6.46 -14.31
CA ALA A 364 12.53 5.00 -14.28
C ALA A 364 13.41 4.47 -13.12
N TRP A 365 14.37 5.27 -12.64
CA TRP A 365 15.26 4.91 -11.53
C TRP A 365 14.61 5.06 -10.16
N ASP A 366 13.78 6.09 -9.95
CA ASP A 366 13.10 6.32 -8.66
C ASP A 366 12.05 5.25 -8.34
N ALA A 367 11.44 4.66 -9.37
CA ALA A 367 10.49 3.55 -9.22
C ALA A 367 11.15 2.21 -8.82
N LEU A 368 12.42 2.00 -9.16
CA LEU A 368 13.20 0.81 -8.76
C LEU A 368 13.85 0.98 -7.39
N GLY A 369 14.26 2.19 -7.02
CA GLY A 369 14.89 2.50 -5.72
C GLY A 369 13.93 2.52 -4.52
N THR A 370 12.62 2.65 -4.76
CA THR A 370 11.59 2.79 -3.70
C THR A 370 11.00 1.46 -3.21
N LEU A 371 11.40 0.32 -3.77
CA LEU A 371 10.96 -1.02 -3.35
C LEU A 371 11.82 -1.66 -2.24
N SER A 372 12.84 -0.97 -1.72
CA SER A 372 13.77 -1.51 -0.70
C SER A 372 13.59 -0.93 0.72
N GLN A 373 12.40 -0.45 1.11
CA GLN A 373 12.11 -0.10 2.50
C GLN A 373 10.79 -0.70 2.96
N GLY A 374 10.89 -1.72 3.82
CA GLY A 374 9.75 -2.40 4.43
C GLY A 374 9.28 -1.74 5.72
N GLU A 375 8.00 -1.39 5.78
CA GLU A 375 7.23 -1.21 7.01
C GLU A 375 5.83 -1.82 6.83
N ILE A 376 5.53 -2.90 7.55
CA ILE A 376 4.20 -3.54 7.60
C ILE A 376 3.59 -3.29 8.99
N ALA A 377 2.39 -2.71 8.99
CA ALA A 377 1.60 -2.27 10.14
C ALA A 377 1.12 -3.42 11.07
N LYS A 378 1.04 -3.15 12.38
CA LYS A 378 0.47 -4.03 13.42
C LYS A 378 -0.89 -3.50 13.89
N SER A 379 -1.89 -4.37 14.03
CA SER A 379 -3.24 -4.03 14.51
C SER A 379 -3.79 -5.08 15.50
N GLY A 380 -4.61 -4.62 16.46
CA GLY A 380 -5.04 -5.30 17.69
C GLY A 380 -6.38 -6.08 17.63
N ILE A 381 -6.93 -6.37 18.82
CA ILE A 381 -7.59 -7.62 19.21
C ILE A 381 -8.95 -7.34 19.94
N GLY A 382 -10.14 -7.79 19.45
CA GLY A 382 -11.44 -7.90 20.20
C GLY A 382 -12.31 -9.16 19.94
N VAL A 383 -13.04 -9.73 20.94
CA VAL A 383 -13.77 -11.04 20.90
C VAL A 383 -15.30 -10.89 20.77
N SER A 384 -15.97 -11.67 19.90
CA SER A 384 -17.45 -11.75 19.80
C SER A 384 -17.99 -13.18 19.61
N LEU A 385 -19.17 -13.52 20.18
CA LEU A 385 -19.92 -14.79 20.02
C LEU A 385 -21.10 -14.63 19.05
N ALA A 386 -21.06 -15.27 17.87
CA ALA A 386 -22.15 -15.20 16.89
C ALA A 386 -22.35 -16.51 16.10
N TYR A 387 -23.61 -16.88 15.83
CA TYR A 387 -23.96 -17.93 14.87
C TYR A 387 -24.46 -17.29 13.56
N GLY A 388 -23.78 -17.55 12.45
CA GLY A 388 -24.12 -16.92 11.17
C GLY A 388 -23.78 -17.78 9.96
N GLN A 389 -24.56 -17.61 8.90
CA GLN A 389 -24.26 -18.10 7.56
C GLN A 389 -23.85 -16.92 6.68
N GLN A 390 -22.64 -16.98 6.11
CA GLN A 390 -22.11 -15.96 5.23
C GLN A 390 -21.63 -16.60 3.92
N LYS A 391 -22.00 -15.97 2.81
CA LYS A 391 -21.50 -16.30 1.46
C LYS A 391 -20.98 -15.05 0.78
N SER A 392 -19.75 -15.11 0.29
CA SER A 392 -19.12 -14.05 -0.52
C SER A 392 -18.57 -14.65 -1.80
N ILE A 393 -18.82 -14.00 -2.94
CA ILE A 393 -18.26 -14.34 -4.24
C ILE A 393 -17.66 -13.08 -4.85
N GLN A 394 -16.40 -13.18 -5.25
CA GLN A 394 -15.66 -12.17 -5.98
C GLN A 394 -15.23 -12.76 -7.32
N THR A 395 -15.45 -12.04 -8.41
CA THR A 395 -14.97 -12.39 -9.75
C THR A 395 -14.23 -11.19 -10.34
N GLN A 396 -13.10 -11.42 -10.96
CA GLN A 396 -12.30 -10.43 -11.68
C GLN A 396 -11.92 -11.04 -13.04
N HIS A 397 -12.06 -10.24 -14.08
CA HIS A 397 -11.64 -10.56 -15.43
C HIS A 397 -10.75 -9.42 -15.91
N THR A 398 -9.57 -9.76 -16.42
CA THR A 398 -8.58 -8.83 -16.96
C THR A 398 -8.14 -9.32 -18.32
N GLU A 399 -8.14 -8.44 -19.31
CA GLU A 399 -7.61 -8.73 -20.65
C GLU A 399 -6.86 -7.51 -21.20
N GLY A 400 -5.94 -7.72 -22.12
CA GLY A 400 -5.20 -6.64 -22.74
C GLY A 400 -4.07 -7.14 -23.63
N ASN A 401 -3.29 -6.19 -24.14
CA ASN A 401 -2.08 -6.46 -24.89
C ASN A 401 -0.93 -5.64 -24.31
N THR A 402 0.28 -6.15 -24.50
CA THR A 402 1.55 -5.42 -24.28
C THR A 402 2.31 -5.34 -25.60
N VAL A 403 3.20 -4.36 -25.74
CA VAL A 403 3.92 -4.10 -27.00
C VAL A 403 5.41 -4.37 -26.85
N GLU A 404 5.93 -5.25 -27.69
CA GLU A 404 7.36 -5.56 -27.82
C GLU A 404 7.94 -4.87 -29.05
N LYS A 405 8.79 -3.87 -28.85
CA LYS A 405 9.34 -3.04 -29.95
C LYS A 405 10.22 -3.83 -30.91
N SER A 406 10.19 -3.47 -32.19
CA SER A 406 11.31 -3.81 -33.09
C SER A 406 12.42 -2.79 -32.98
N ALA A 407 13.66 -3.21 -33.23
CA ALA A 407 14.81 -2.31 -33.22
C ALA A 407 15.76 -2.50 -34.41
N VAL A 408 16.29 -1.41 -34.95
CA VAL A 408 17.41 -1.39 -35.90
C VAL A 408 18.52 -0.50 -35.32
N ASN A 409 19.64 -1.12 -34.93
CA ASN A 409 20.71 -0.44 -34.20
C ASN A 409 22.06 -0.53 -34.93
N ALA A 410 22.77 0.58 -35.05
CA ALA A 410 24.13 0.62 -35.59
C ALA A 410 25.07 1.43 -34.70
N GLY A 411 26.26 0.91 -34.42
CA GLY A 411 27.38 1.73 -33.91
C GLY A 411 27.93 2.66 -34.99
N GLY A 412 27.71 2.33 -36.27
CA GLY A 412 27.87 3.23 -37.41
C GLY A 412 26.55 3.88 -37.81
N LYS A 413 26.24 3.86 -39.11
CA LYS A 413 25.04 4.43 -39.70
C LYS A 413 23.92 3.40 -39.86
N VAL A 414 22.67 3.85 -39.79
CA VAL A 414 21.53 3.09 -40.29
C VAL A 414 21.03 3.73 -41.59
N ASN A 415 21.02 2.97 -42.68
CA ASN A 415 20.51 3.41 -43.98
C ASN A 415 19.31 2.53 -44.38
N ILE A 416 18.12 3.11 -44.52
CA ILE A 416 16.91 2.41 -44.98
C ILE A 416 16.41 3.08 -46.26
N VAL A 417 16.44 2.34 -47.36
CA VAL A 417 16.14 2.86 -48.70
C VAL A 417 15.04 2.02 -49.35
N ALA A 418 13.89 2.64 -49.62
CA ALA A 418 12.73 2.08 -50.31
C ALA A 418 12.53 2.77 -51.67
N THR A 419 12.89 2.12 -52.78
CA THR A 419 12.80 2.74 -54.13
C THR A 419 12.33 1.78 -55.21
N GLY A 420 11.80 2.30 -56.31
CA GLY A 420 11.47 1.53 -57.51
C GLY A 420 10.01 1.09 -57.68
N LEU A 421 9.09 1.57 -56.84
CA LEU A 421 7.62 1.45 -57.03
C LEU A 421 6.92 2.83 -57.09
N GLY A 422 7.66 3.93 -57.21
CA GLY A 422 7.09 5.28 -57.18
C GLY A 422 6.40 5.55 -55.84
N GLU A 423 5.16 6.06 -55.86
CA GLU A 423 4.42 6.39 -54.63
C GLU A 423 4.18 5.19 -53.69
N GLN A 424 4.25 3.95 -54.19
CA GLN A 424 4.11 2.73 -53.37
C GLN A 424 5.39 2.33 -52.63
N SER A 425 6.51 2.99 -52.92
CA SER A 425 7.78 2.73 -52.24
C SER A 425 7.82 3.44 -50.89
N LYS A 426 7.23 2.81 -49.87
CA LYS A 426 7.07 3.37 -48.53
C LYS A 426 7.98 2.76 -47.47
N ILE A 427 8.24 3.53 -46.41
CA ILE A 427 8.87 3.07 -45.16
C ILE A 427 7.88 3.28 -44.02
N ASP A 428 7.49 2.19 -43.34
CA ASP A 428 6.65 2.24 -42.13
C ASP A 428 7.46 1.80 -40.90
N ILE A 429 7.56 2.67 -39.88
CA ILE A 429 8.19 2.42 -38.58
C ILE A 429 7.11 2.60 -37.50
N LEU A 430 6.62 1.49 -36.94
CA LEU A 430 5.45 1.46 -36.06
C LEU A 430 5.82 0.86 -34.69
N GLY A 431 5.71 1.63 -33.61
CA GLY A 431 6.13 1.23 -32.25
C GLY A 431 7.58 0.74 -32.18
N SER A 432 8.45 1.27 -33.03
CA SER A 432 9.77 0.70 -33.29
C SER A 432 10.89 1.72 -33.22
N ASP A 433 12.08 1.22 -32.97
CA ASP A 433 13.26 2.02 -32.65
C ASP A 433 14.32 1.88 -33.74
N VAL A 434 14.82 2.99 -34.28
CA VAL A 434 15.87 3.01 -35.32
C VAL A 434 16.95 3.98 -34.87
N SER A 435 18.19 3.54 -34.65
CA SER A 435 19.30 4.41 -34.21
C SER A 435 20.63 4.01 -34.84
N GLY A 436 21.36 5.00 -35.33
CA GLY A 436 22.75 4.87 -35.74
C GLY A 436 23.61 5.92 -35.06
N GLN A 437 24.65 5.53 -34.35
CA GLN A 437 25.53 6.47 -33.63
C GLN A 437 26.35 7.38 -34.55
N ALA A 438 26.54 6.98 -35.82
CA ALA A 438 27.17 7.83 -36.84
C ALA A 438 26.14 8.45 -37.83
N GLY A 439 24.85 8.18 -37.62
CA GLY A 439 23.74 8.80 -38.35
C GLY A 439 22.62 7.83 -38.74
N ALA A 440 21.43 8.37 -39.02
CA ALA A 440 20.30 7.62 -39.57
C ALA A 440 19.83 8.28 -40.88
N HIS A 441 19.64 7.48 -41.93
CA HIS A 441 19.19 7.95 -43.24
C HIS A 441 17.99 7.11 -43.71
N LEU A 442 16.82 7.74 -43.83
CA LEU A 442 15.60 7.13 -44.36
C LEU A 442 15.27 7.74 -45.71
N LYS A 443 15.12 6.91 -46.75
CA LYS A 443 14.80 7.37 -48.11
C LYS A 443 13.70 6.54 -48.74
N ALA A 444 12.64 7.19 -49.22
CA ALA A 444 11.51 6.56 -49.87
C ALA A 444 11.07 7.33 -51.12
N ASP A 445 10.79 6.67 -52.25
CA ASP A 445 10.14 7.35 -53.39
C ASP A 445 8.68 7.72 -53.09
N GLY A 446 8.06 7.03 -52.12
CA GLY A 446 6.71 7.24 -51.59
C GLY A 446 6.74 7.82 -50.16
N ASP A 447 5.83 7.36 -49.31
CA ASP A 447 5.65 7.89 -47.95
C ASP A 447 6.67 7.34 -46.93
N ILE A 448 6.98 8.13 -45.91
CA ILE A 448 7.69 7.70 -44.69
C ILE A 448 6.77 7.92 -43.48
N ASN A 449 6.35 6.84 -42.82
CA ASN A 449 5.46 6.89 -41.67
C ASN A 449 6.16 6.39 -40.40
N ILE A 450 6.26 7.24 -39.39
CA ILE A 450 6.82 6.95 -38.07
C ILE A 450 5.70 7.12 -37.05
N GLN A 451 5.16 6.02 -36.54
CA GLN A 451 3.92 6.04 -35.75
C GLN A 451 4.02 5.22 -34.47
N ALA A 452 3.24 5.62 -33.47
CA ALA A 452 3.05 4.83 -32.26
C ALA A 452 2.07 3.68 -32.52
N VAL A 453 2.08 2.67 -31.64
CA VAL A 453 1.12 1.56 -31.63
C VAL A 453 0.40 1.53 -30.27
N ASP A 454 -0.82 1.01 -30.26
CA ASP A 454 -1.68 1.03 -29.08
C ASP A 454 -1.43 -0.15 -28.12
N GLU A 455 -1.43 0.16 -26.84
CA GLU A 455 -1.41 -0.79 -25.73
C GLU A 455 -2.71 -0.65 -24.93
N ASN A 456 -3.48 -1.72 -24.77
CA ASN A 456 -4.79 -1.69 -24.13
C ASN A 456 -4.84 -2.56 -22.87
N HIS A 457 -5.60 -2.11 -21.89
CA HIS A 457 -5.88 -2.87 -20.67
C HIS A 457 -7.36 -2.71 -20.26
N LEU A 458 -8.02 -3.85 -20.06
CA LEU A 458 -9.40 -3.96 -19.59
C LEU A 458 -9.41 -4.68 -18.25
N GLU A 459 -10.10 -4.11 -17.26
CA GLU A 459 -10.41 -4.78 -16.00
C GLU A 459 -11.91 -4.72 -15.72
N ARG A 460 -12.48 -5.86 -15.33
CA ARG A 460 -13.87 -6.01 -14.90
C ARG A 460 -13.93 -6.82 -13.62
N SER A 461 -14.38 -6.21 -12.54
CA SER A 461 -14.61 -6.88 -11.26
C SER A 461 -16.08 -6.86 -10.88
N LYS A 462 -16.56 -7.93 -10.25
CA LYS A 462 -17.90 -8.02 -9.65
C LYS A 462 -17.79 -8.72 -8.31
N ASN A 463 -18.37 -8.11 -7.29
CA ASN A 463 -18.44 -8.66 -5.94
C ASN A 463 -19.90 -8.82 -5.51
N LYS A 464 -20.24 -9.94 -4.89
CA LYS A 464 -21.55 -10.22 -4.30
C LYS A 464 -21.36 -10.88 -2.95
N SER A 465 -22.02 -10.36 -1.91
CA SER A 465 -22.08 -11.01 -0.61
C SER A 465 -23.50 -11.06 -0.08
N SER A 466 -23.81 -12.12 0.65
CA SER A 466 -25.10 -12.34 1.31
C SER A 466 -24.86 -13.06 2.63
N GLY A 467 -25.50 -12.61 3.70
CA GLY A 467 -25.37 -13.22 5.02
C GLY A 467 -26.65 -13.09 5.83
N PHE A 468 -26.83 -14.04 6.74
CA PHE A 468 -27.89 -14.02 7.74
C PHE A 468 -27.30 -14.52 9.06
N ASN A 469 -27.55 -13.78 10.14
CA ASN A 469 -27.04 -14.11 11.48
C ASN A 469 -28.19 -14.14 12.50
N ILE A 470 -28.10 -15.09 13.43
CA ILE A 470 -28.97 -15.18 14.60
C ILE A 470 -28.07 -15.21 15.82
N GLY A 471 -28.20 -14.22 16.70
CA GLY A 471 -27.49 -14.14 17.97
C GLY A 471 -28.45 -14.16 19.14
N VAL A 472 -28.10 -14.87 20.22
CA VAL A 472 -28.78 -14.77 21.52
C VAL A 472 -27.82 -14.10 22.49
N GLY A 473 -28.18 -12.94 23.01
CA GLY A 473 -27.44 -12.28 24.09
C GLY A 473 -28.13 -12.54 25.43
N ILE A 474 -27.40 -13.03 26.42
CA ILE A 474 -27.87 -13.14 27.81
C ILE A 474 -27.09 -12.14 28.64
N GLN A 475 -27.80 -11.17 29.24
CA GLN A 475 -27.23 -10.12 30.08
C GLN A 475 -27.46 -10.46 31.55
N PHE A 476 -26.40 -10.59 32.34
CA PHE A 476 -26.48 -10.88 33.77
C PHE A 476 -26.41 -9.57 34.58
N GLY A 477 -27.54 -9.19 35.18
CA GLY A 477 -27.77 -8.06 36.08
C GLY A 477 -29.04 -8.32 36.91
N GLN A 478 -29.45 -7.40 37.81
CA GLN A 478 -30.47 -7.65 38.85
C GLN A 478 -31.85 -8.14 38.37
N GLU A 479 -32.15 -8.12 37.07
CA GLU A 479 -33.09 -9.05 36.44
C GLU A 479 -32.51 -9.57 35.11
N MET A 480 -32.59 -10.89 34.88
CA MET A 480 -32.06 -11.55 33.68
C MET A 480 -32.86 -11.18 32.43
N ALA A 481 -32.23 -10.54 31.45
CA ALA A 481 -32.82 -10.29 30.14
C ALA A 481 -32.07 -11.06 29.04
N ALA A 482 -32.82 -11.85 28.27
CA ALA A 482 -32.35 -12.54 27.07
C ALA A 482 -32.95 -11.87 25.83
N GLY A 483 -32.12 -11.57 24.83
CA GLY A 483 -32.56 -10.94 23.58
C GLY A 483 -32.16 -11.76 22.35
N LEU A 484 -33.09 -11.93 21.40
CA LEU A 484 -32.86 -12.59 20.12
C LEU A 484 -32.58 -11.53 19.05
N THR A 485 -31.37 -11.54 18.47
CA THR A 485 -30.98 -10.67 17.35
C THR A 485 -31.05 -11.46 16.06
N VAL A 486 -31.82 -10.95 15.08
CA VAL A 486 -31.92 -11.51 13.73
C VAL A 486 -31.47 -10.44 12.74
N GLY A 487 -30.42 -10.73 11.97
CA GLY A 487 -29.88 -9.79 10.99
C GLY A 487 -29.66 -10.43 9.62
N GLY A 488 -29.83 -9.63 8.58
CA GLY A 488 -29.58 -10.01 7.19
C GLY A 488 -28.80 -8.91 6.46
N ASN A 489 -27.87 -9.31 5.60
CA ASN A 489 -27.11 -8.38 4.77
C ASN A 489 -26.96 -8.88 3.35
N VAL A 490 -27.06 -7.98 2.38
CA VAL A 490 -26.80 -8.21 0.96
C VAL A 490 -25.94 -7.06 0.44
N ALA A 491 -24.83 -7.38 -0.22
CA ALA A 491 -24.02 -6.40 -0.94
C ALA A 491 -23.73 -6.86 -2.36
N LYS A 492 -23.66 -5.90 -3.28
CA LYS A 492 -23.24 -6.09 -4.67
C LYS A 492 -22.39 -4.91 -5.10
N GLY A 493 -21.36 -5.16 -5.90
CA GLY A 493 -20.54 -4.11 -6.48
C GLY A 493 -19.91 -4.56 -7.78
N TYR A 494 -19.48 -3.59 -8.57
CA TYR A 494 -18.63 -3.81 -9.74
C TYR A 494 -17.59 -2.68 -9.86
N GLY A 495 -16.47 -2.98 -10.50
CA GLY A 495 -15.44 -2.03 -10.91
C GLY A 495 -15.04 -2.32 -12.35
N ASN A 496 -15.09 -1.31 -13.21
CA ASN A 496 -14.79 -1.43 -14.63
C ASN A 496 -13.70 -0.42 -14.97
N GLY A 497 -12.49 -0.92 -15.24
CA GLY A 497 -11.35 -0.14 -15.74
C GLY A 497 -11.12 -0.40 -17.22
N GLU A 498 -10.76 0.64 -17.96
CA GLU A 498 -10.27 0.60 -19.34
C GLU A 498 -9.13 1.61 -19.44
N SER A 499 -8.00 1.24 -20.04
CA SER A 499 -6.96 2.19 -20.40
C SER A 499 -6.36 1.85 -21.75
N GLN A 500 -5.96 2.89 -22.47
CA GLN A 500 -5.22 2.83 -23.72
C GLN A 500 -4.00 3.74 -23.60
N ALA A 501 -2.82 3.20 -23.83
CA ALA A 501 -1.58 3.94 -23.91
C ALA A 501 -0.98 3.81 -25.32
N TRP A 502 -0.03 4.68 -25.65
CA TRP A 502 0.67 4.65 -26.93
C TRP A 502 2.15 4.37 -26.74
N VAL A 503 2.65 3.34 -27.44
CA VAL A 503 4.08 3.00 -27.49
C VAL A 503 4.69 3.67 -28.72
N ALA A 504 5.48 4.72 -28.46
CA ALA A 504 6.09 5.58 -29.47
C ALA A 504 7.21 4.89 -30.27
N SER A 505 7.33 5.23 -31.56
CA SER A 505 8.53 4.98 -32.35
C SER A 505 9.59 6.05 -32.07
N GLN A 506 10.87 5.65 -32.08
CA GLN A 506 12.00 6.56 -31.93
C GLN A 506 13.01 6.37 -33.07
N VAL A 507 13.23 7.42 -33.87
CA VAL A 507 14.14 7.37 -35.03
C VAL A 507 15.25 8.38 -34.87
N GLY A 508 16.49 7.92 -35.00
CA GLY A 508 17.71 8.73 -34.90
C GLY A 508 18.36 8.70 -33.53
N ASP A 509 19.44 9.47 -33.38
CA ASP A 509 20.23 9.58 -32.15
C ASP A 509 20.61 11.05 -31.91
N LYS A 510 20.49 11.54 -30.68
CA LYS A 510 20.77 12.96 -30.36
C LYS A 510 22.22 13.37 -30.62
N ASN A 511 23.15 12.42 -30.76
CA ASN A 511 24.56 12.66 -30.99
C ASN A 511 24.97 12.57 -32.47
N SER A 512 24.05 12.19 -33.37
CA SER A 512 24.35 11.96 -34.78
C SER A 512 23.32 12.60 -35.73
N GLN A 513 23.62 12.71 -37.02
CA GLN A 513 22.71 13.32 -37.99
C GLN A 513 21.59 12.35 -38.39
N THR A 514 20.36 12.86 -38.45
CA THR A 514 19.19 12.12 -38.95
C THR A 514 18.63 12.80 -40.20
N THR A 515 18.58 12.08 -41.31
CA THR A 515 18.06 12.55 -42.61
C THR A 515 16.83 11.73 -43.03
N ILE A 516 15.76 12.42 -43.40
CA ILE A 516 14.52 11.84 -43.94
C ILE A 516 14.29 12.43 -45.34
N GLU A 517 14.30 11.58 -46.37
CA GLU A 517 14.01 11.93 -47.76
C GLU A 517 12.76 11.16 -48.24
N SER A 518 11.61 11.82 -48.24
CA SER A 518 10.34 11.27 -48.74
C SER A 518 9.99 11.90 -50.08
N GLY A 519 9.70 11.09 -51.08
CA GLY A 519 9.14 11.56 -52.36
C GLY A 519 7.68 12.01 -52.26
N LYS A 520 7.00 11.65 -51.16
CA LYS A 520 5.60 11.98 -50.85
C LYS A 520 5.48 12.50 -49.42
N ASP A 521 4.59 11.95 -48.60
CA ASP A 521 4.32 12.49 -47.28
C ASP A 521 5.28 11.91 -46.22
N THR A 522 5.54 12.68 -45.17
CA THR A 522 6.18 12.21 -43.94
C THR A 522 5.22 12.40 -42.77
N LYS A 523 4.98 11.33 -42.00
CA LYS A 523 4.11 11.35 -40.81
C LYS A 523 4.90 10.96 -39.57
N VAL A 524 4.80 11.77 -38.52
CA VAL A 524 5.37 11.51 -37.19
C VAL A 524 4.24 11.57 -36.17
N ILE A 525 3.63 10.43 -35.87
CA ILE A 525 2.40 10.33 -35.06
C ILE A 525 2.69 9.61 -33.74
N GLY A 526 2.50 10.30 -32.62
CA GLY A 526 2.82 9.79 -31.27
C GLY A 526 4.29 9.38 -31.10
N SER A 527 5.18 9.86 -31.98
CA SER A 527 6.53 9.32 -32.17
C SER A 527 7.56 10.44 -32.31
N GLN A 528 8.84 10.10 -32.17
CA GLN A 528 9.92 11.08 -32.09
C GLN A 528 11.01 10.80 -33.12
N VAL A 529 11.49 11.88 -33.76
CA VAL A 529 12.68 11.88 -34.61
C VAL A 529 13.72 12.73 -33.92
N SER A 530 14.90 12.18 -33.63
CA SER A 530 15.99 12.87 -32.93
C SER A 530 17.26 12.89 -33.78
N GLY A 531 18.08 13.91 -33.57
CA GLY A 531 19.36 14.06 -34.27
C GLY A 531 20.18 15.19 -33.67
N LYS A 532 21.50 15.11 -33.69
CA LYS A 532 22.36 16.29 -33.48
C LYS A 532 22.03 17.38 -34.50
N ARG A 533 21.82 16.95 -35.75
CA ARG A 533 21.18 17.67 -36.85
C ARG A 533 20.04 16.83 -37.40
N VAL A 534 18.90 17.44 -37.70
CA VAL A 534 17.78 16.74 -38.37
C VAL A 534 17.47 17.41 -39.71
N GLU A 535 17.48 16.63 -40.79
CA GLU A 535 17.16 17.09 -42.14
C GLU A 535 15.93 16.35 -42.67
N VAL A 536 14.93 17.08 -43.16
CA VAL A 536 13.68 16.51 -43.69
C VAL A 536 13.38 17.11 -45.06
N ASN A 537 13.26 16.26 -46.07
CA ASN A 537 12.74 16.59 -47.40
C ASN A 537 11.45 15.80 -47.66
N ALA A 538 10.33 16.48 -47.91
CA ALA A 538 9.04 15.83 -48.15
C ALA A 538 8.07 16.67 -49.01
N GLU A 539 6.99 16.03 -49.48
CA GLU A 539 5.83 16.71 -50.06
C GLU A 539 5.00 17.40 -48.96
N ASN A 540 4.58 16.64 -47.93
CA ASN A 540 3.92 17.16 -46.73
C ASN A 540 4.58 16.59 -45.47
N LEU A 541 4.54 17.33 -44.37
CA LEU A 541 4.99 16.88 -43.05
C LEU A 541 3.85 17.02 -42.03
N ASN A 542 3.39 15.90 -41.46
CA ASN A 542 2.41 15.87 -40.38
C ASN A 542 3.04 15.35 -39.09
N ILE A 543 3.00 16.15 -38.03
CA ILE A 543 3.46 15.77 -36.69
C ILE A 543 2.29 15.87 -35.72
N GLU A 544 1.90 14.75 -35.13
CA GLU A 544 0.69 14.65 -34.30
C GLU A 544 0.96 13.90 -33.00
N SER A 545 0.76 14.55 -31.87
CA SER A 545 0.84 13.90 -30.55
C SER A 545 -0.44 13.13 -30.25
N LEU A 546 -0.32 11.95 -29.63
CA LEU A 546 -1.47 11.12 -29.25
C LEU A 546 -1.75 11.22 -27.74
N GLN A 547 -3.02 11.13 -27.37
CA GLN A 547 -3.43 11.14 -25.96
C GLN A 547 -3.62 9.71 -25.46
N ASP A 548 -3.00 9.41 -24.31
CA ASP A 548 -3.33 8.23 -23.52
C ASP A 548 -4.71 8.42 -22.91
N THR A 549 -5.48 7.34 -22.76
CA THR A 549 -6.80 7.37 -22.11
C THR A 549 -6.88 6.39 -20.95
N ALA A 550 -7.57 6.78 -19.89
CA ALA A 550 -7.96 5.86 -18.82
C ALA A 550 -9.37 6.21 -18.32
N LYS A 551 -10.21 5.19 -18.16
CA LYS A 551 -11.58 5.30 -17.68
C LYS A 551 -11.79 4.29 -16.57
N TYR A 552 -12.36 4.74 -15.47
CA TYR A 552 -12.78 3.86 -14.39
C TYR A 552 -14.22 4.18 -13.98
N LYS A 553 -15.03 3.13 -13.85
CA LYS A 553 -16.41 3.20 -13.33
C LYS A 553 -16.61 2.12 -12.28
N GLY A 554 -16.67 2.55 -11.02
CA GLY A 554 -16.94 1.70 -9.88
C GLY A 554 -18.28 2.02 -9.24
N LYS A 555 -19.01 0.99 -8.81
CA LYS A 555 -20.23 1.16 -8.01
C LYS A 555 -20.34 0.04 -6.99
N GLN A 556 -20.55 0.40 -5.73
CA GLN A 556 -20.87 -0.55 -4.67
C GLN A 556 -22.19 -0.18 -4.00
N GLU A 557 -23.02 -1.18 -3.73
CA GLU A 557 -24.29 -1.07 -3.00
C GLU A 557 -24.32 -2.14 -1.91
N SER A 558 -24.56 -1.76 -0.66
CA SER A 558 -24.83 -2.71 0.41
C SER A 558 -26.05 -2.29 1.22
N VAL A 559 -26.87 -3.28 1.55
CA VAL A 559 -28.06 -3.15 2.38
C VAL A 559 -27.94 -4.14 3.53
N SER A 560 -28.12 -3.69 4.76
CA SER A 560 -28.24 -4.56 5.92
C SER A 560 -29.41 -4.13 6.80
N GLY A 561 -30.07 -5.11 7.40
CA GLY A 561 -31.15 -4.89 8.35
C GLY A 561 -31.01 -5.83 9.52
N GLN A 562 -31.21 -5.33 10.73
CA GLN A 562 -31.17 -6.12 11.95
C GLN A 562 -32.35 -5.75 12.85
N VAL A 563 -32.99 -6.76 13.43
CA VAL A 563 -34.10 -6.64 14.37
C VAL A 563 -33.73 -7.41 15.63
N THR A 564 -33.79 -6.73 16.78
CA THR A 564 -33.56 -7.35 18.08
C THR A 564 -34.86 -7.36 18.87
N VAL A 565 -35.26 -8.53 19.36
CA VAL A 565 -36.51 -8.74 20.11
C VAL A 565 -36.18 -9.15 21.55
N GLY A 566 -36.59 -8.33 22.53
CA GLY A 566 -36.33 -8.47 23.97
C GLY A 566 -37.06 -7.40 24.81
N HIS A 567 -36.54 -7.04 26.00
CA HIS A 567 -37.05 -5.91 26.82
C HIS A 567 -36.76 -4.57 26.10
N GLY A 568 -37.52 -4.30 25.04
CA GLY A 568 -37.29 -3.26 24.03
C GLY A 568 -37.17 -3.86 22.61
N VAL A 569 -37.84 -3.24 21.63
CA VAL A 569 -37.72 -3.59 20.20
C VAL A 569 -36.80 -2.56 19.53
N SER A 570 -35.68 -3.00 18.97
CA SER A 570 -34.80 -2.16 18.14
C SER A 570 -34.74 -2.69 16.71
N ALA A 571 -35.04 -1.82 15.75
CA ALA A 571 -34.93 -2.08 14.33
C ALA A 571 -33.94 -1.08 13.72
N GLY A 572 -32.90 -1.60 13.07
CA GLY A 572 -31.89 -0.79 12.40
C GLY A 572 -31.70 -1.24 10.96
N GLY A 573 -31.75 -0.30 10.03
CA GLY A 573 -31.47 -0.51 8.62
C GLY A 573 -30.35 0.40 8.14
N SER A 574 -29.39 -0.15 7.38
CA SER A 574 -28.35 0.64 6.73
C SER A 574 -28.36 0.41 5.22
N TYR A 575 -28.33 1.50 4.46
CA TYR A 575 -28.15 1.53 3.02
C TYR A 575 -26.90 2.36 2.73
N SER A 576 -25.90 1.77 2.09
CA SER A 576 -24.72 2.51 1.62
C SER A 576 -24.51 2.28 0.14
N LYS A 577 -24.26 3.37 -0.59
CA LYS A 577 -23.98 3.37 -2.02
C LYS A 577 -22.77 4.25 -2.28
N SER A 578 -21.75 3.71 -2.92
CA SER A 578 -20.61 4.46 -3.44
C SER A 578 -20.55 4.35 -4.95
N LYS A 579 -20.16 5.44 -5.61
CA LYS A 579 -19.87 5.52 -7.03
C LYS A 579 -18.56 6.26 -7.23
N VAL A 580 -17.74 5.76 -8.13
CA VAL A 580 -16.51 6.42 -8.58
C VAL A 580 -16.54 6.41 -10.09
N ASN A 581 -16.37 7.59 -10.69
CA ASN A 581 -16.09 7.73 -12.12
C ASN A 581 -14.78 8.52 -12.24
N SER A 582 -13.86 8.02 -13.05
CA SER A 582 -12.66 8.74 -13.43
C SER A 582 -12.50 8.66 -14.94
N ASN A 583 -12.22 9.79 -15.58
CA ASN A 583 -11.87 9.89 -16.98
C ASN A 583 -10.59 10.70 -17.09
N TYR A 584 -9.58 10.13 -17.72
CA TYR A 584 -8.28 10.72 -17.95
C TYR A 584 -7.97 10.63 -19.43
N VAL A 585 -7.57 11.75 -20.03
CA VAL A 585 -7.02 11.82 -21.37
C VAL A 585 -5.94 12.88 -21.42
N SER A 586 -4.70 12.48 -21.67
CA SER A 586 -3.58 13.40 -21.73
C SER A 586 -2.49 12.88 -22.66
N VAL A 587 -1.81 13.80 -23.36
CA VAL A 587 -0.55 13.48 -24.05
C VAL A 587 0.53 13.23 -23.01
N LYS A 588 1.17 12.05 -23.05
CA LYS A 588 2.39 11.76 -22.28
C LYS A 588 3.64 11.93 -23.12
N THR A 589 3.65 11.36 -24.32
CA THR A 589 4.76 11.48 -25.28
C THR A 589 4.42 12.52 -26.34
N GLN A 590 5.19 13.59 -26.39
CA GLN A 590 5.03 14.59 -27.44
C GLN A 590 5.64 14.07 -28.74
N ALA A 591 4.89 14.12 -29.84
CA ALA A 591 5.41 13.80 -31.15
C ALA A 591 6.23 14.96 -31.70
N GLY A 592 7.36 14.68 -32.34
CA GLY A 592 8.19 15.78 -32.84
C GLY A 592 9.52 15.42 -33.45
N ILE A 593 10.13 16.46 -34.01
CA ILE A 593 11.51 16.52 -34.45
C ILE A 593 12.33 17.20 -33.34
N TYR A 594 13.42 16.57 -32.92
CA TYR A 594 14.29 16.99 -31.84
C TYR A 594 15.72 17.10 -32.33
N ALA A 595 16.10 18.30 -32.78
CA ALA A 595 17.44 18.62 -33.20
C ALA A 595 18.33 19.07 -32.02
N GLY A 596 19.59 18.69 -32.08
CA GLY A 596 20.63 19.12 -31.14
C GLY A 596 21.20 20.49 -31.49
N ASP A 597 22.50 20.65 -31.22
CA ASP A 597 23.28 21.88 -31.35
C ASP A 597 23.71 22.23 -32.80
N GLU A 598 23.37 21.36 -33.76
CA GLU A 598 23.59 21.58 -35.20
C GLU A 598 22.31 21.95 -35.98
N GLY A 599 21.17 22.06 -35.29
CA GLY A 599 19.94 22.62 -35.84
C GLY A 599 19.11 21.67 -36.69
N TYR A 600 17.99 22.17 -37.21
CA TYR A 600 17.17 21.45 -38.18
C TYR A 600 17.14 22.14 -39.55
N ASP A 601 16.91 21.34 -40.59
CA ASP A 601 16.62 21.81 -41.95
C ASP A 601 15.41 21.05 -42.48
N VAL A 602 14.27 21.75 -42.59
CA VAL A 602 12.98 21.16 -42.99
C VAL A 602 12.55 21.81 -44.30
N ASP A 603 12.71 21.08 -45.41
CA ASP A 603 12.29 21.50 -46.74
C ASP A 603 11.07 20.68 -47.21
N VAL A 604 9.90 21.31 -47.17
CA VAL A 604 8.63 20.65 -47.46
C VAL A 604 7.95 21.35 -48.63
N SER A 605 7.76 20.69 -49.76
CA SER A 605 7.28 21.37 -50.98
C SER A 605 5.82 21.87 -50.89
N LYS A 606 4.99 21.30 -50.00
CA LYS A 606 3.61 21.74 -49.76
C LYS A 606 3.39 22.20 -48.30
N GLY A 607 2.81 21.36 -47.45
CA GLY A 607 2.27 21.78 -46.16
C GLY A 607 2.97 21.14 -44.96
N VAL A 608 3.21 21.94 -43.92
CA VAL A 608 3.58 21.46 -42.57
C VAL A 608 2.37 21.58 -41.64
N GLN A 609 2.03 20.50 -40.95
CA GLN A 609 0.96 20.45 -39.95
C GLN A 609 1.48 19.93 -38.61
N LEU A 610 1.26 20.70 -37.55
CA LEU A 610 1.58 20.33 -36.17
C LEU A 610 0.29 20.20 -35.34
N THR A 611 0.03 19.04 -34.75
CA THR A 611 -1.13 18.82 -33.86
C THR A 611 -0.62 18.40 -32.49
N GLY A 612 -0.46 19.37 -31.58
CA GLY A 612 0.27 19.22 -30.32
C GLY A 612 1.72 18.75 -30.51
N GLY A 613 2.24 18.85 -31.75
CA GLY A 613 3.54 18.33 -32.18
C GLY A 613 4.61 19.41 -32.18
N VAL A 614 5.88 19.00 -32.18
CA VAL A 614 7.01 19.93 -32.04
C VAL A 614 8.09 19.78 -33.10
N ILE A 615 8.77 20.89 -33.38
CA ILE A 615 10.05 20.93 -34.11
C ILE A 615 11.03 21.73 -33.25
N LEU A 616 11.80 21.04 -32.42
CA LEU A 616 12.68 21.65 -31.44
C LEU A 616 14.14 21.58 -31.88
N SER A 617 14.93 22.57 -31.44
CA SER A 617 16.37 22.62 -31.60
C SER A 617 17.05 23.19 -30.35
N GLN A 618 18.25 22.69 -30.05
CA GLN A 618 19.16 23.30 -29.09
C GLN A 618 20.14 24.30 -29.73
N ALA A 619 20.14 24.40 -31.06
CA ALA A 619 21.00 25.28 -31.82
C ALA A 619 20.47 26.72 -31.89
N ASP A 620 21.39 27.65 -32.16
CA ASP A 620 21.06 29.04 -32.49
C ASP A 620 20.18 29.13 -33.75
N ALA A 621 19.36 30.18 -33.84
CA ALA A 621 18.34 30.33 -34.87
C ALA A 621 18.90 30.37 -36.31
N ASP A 622 20.16 30.74 -36.51
CA ASP A 622 20.81 30.75 -37.83
C ASP A 622 21.04 29.35 -38.41
N LYS A 623 21.05 28.31 -37.55
CA LYS A 623 21.21 26.90 -37.95
C LYS A 623 19.89 26.17 -38.18
N ASN A 624 18.77 26.86 -37.95
CA ASN A 624 17.42 26.31 -38.07
C ASN A 624 16.75 26.89 -39.31
N ALA A 625 16.35 26.04 -40.25
CA ALA A 625 15.65 26.44 -41.47
C ALA A 625 14.37 25.64 -41.65
N LEU A 626 13.27 26.32 -42.01
CA LEU A 626 12.04 25.67 -42.47
C LEU A 626 11.50 26.37 -43.72
N SER A 627 11.31 25.61 -44.79
CA SER A 627 10.75 26.03 -46.07
C SER A 627 9.47 25.25 -46.34
N ALA A 628 8.34 25.94 -46.58
CA ALA A 628 7.10 25.30 -46.98
C ALA A 628 6.17 26.22 -47.79
N GLN A 629 5.27 25.63 -48.59
CA GLN A 629 4.22 26.42 -49.23
C GLN A 629 3.17 26.88 -48.22
N ASP A 630 2.81 26.06 -47.23
CA ASP A 630 1.85 26.38 -46.18
C ASP A 630 2.25 25.80 -44.82
N PHE A 631 1.77 26.43 -43.74
CA PHE A 631 2.06 26.03 -42.35
C PHE A 631 0.81 26.13 -41.48
N SER A 632 0.54 25.08 -40.70
CA SER A 632 -0.59 25.06 -39.77
C SER A 632 -0.24 24.37 -38.46
N PHE A 633 -0.90 24.80 -37.38
CA PHE A 633 -0.76 24.17 -36.08
C PHE A 633 -2.08 24.17 -35.30
N THR A 634 -2.27 23.18 -34.45
CA THR A 634 -3.39 23.03 -33.52
C THR A 634 -2.85 22.51 -32.18
N ASP A 635 -3.30 23.05 -31.06
CA ASP A 635 -2.93 22.54 -29.74
C ASP A 635 -3.90 21.44 -29.28
N ILE A 636 -3.44 20.55 -28.39
CA ILE A 636 -4.26 19.47 -27.84
C ILE A 636 -4.68 19.82 -26.41
N THR A 637 -5.98 19.75 -26.13
CA THR A 637 -6.51 19.93 -24.77
C THR A 637 -6.54 18.60 -24.03
N ASN A 638 -5.85 18.54 -22.90
CA ASN A 638 -5.87 17.39 -22.00
C ASN A 638 -6.91 17.59 -20.90
N TYR A 639 -7.49 16.49 -20.43
CA TYR A 639 -8.50 16.51 -19.38
C TYR A 639 -8.30 15.38 -18.38
N SER A 640 -8.50 15.70 -17.10
CA SER A 640 -8.60 14.72 -16.02
C SER A 640 -9.77 15.11 -15.13
N ASP A 641 -10.78 14.23 -15.08
CA ASP A 641 -11.97 14.36 -14.23
C ASP A 641 -12.04 13.12 -13.34
N ALA A 642 -12.10 13.35 -12.03
CA ALA A 642 -12.38 12.31 -11.06
C ALA A 642 -13.53 12.75 -10.17
N LYS A 643 -14.62 11.99 -10.20
CA LYS A 643 -15.80 12.20 -9.35
C LYS A 643 -16.05 10.96 -8.51
N ALA A 644 -15.94 11.13 -7.20
CA ALA A 644 -16.38 10.14 -6.23
C ALA A 644 -17.59 10.68 -5.48
N SER A 645 -18.64 9.86 -5.37
CA SER A 645 -19.80 10.17 -4.55
C SER A 645 -20.22 8.99 -3.69
N SER A 646 -20.54 9.29 -2.44
CA SER A 646 -21.11 8.33 -1.51
C SER A 646 -22.41 8.88 -0.92
N SER A 647 -23.43 8.03 -0.90
CA SER A 647 -24.70 8.29 -0.22
C SER A 647 -24.94 7.18 0.80
N ASN A 648 -25.02 7.57 2.06
CA ASN A 648 -25.28 6.66 3.17
C ASN A 648 -26.55 7.09 3.90
N PHE A 649 -27.45 6.14 4.12
CA PHE A 649 -28.66 6.35 4.91
C PHE A 649 -28.72 5.29 6.01
N MET A 650 -28.67 5.74 7.27
CA MET A 650 -28.86 4.92 8.45
C MET A 650 -30.09 5.45 9.19
N GLY A 651 -31.17 4.65 9.21
CA GLY A 651 -32.41 4.98 9.89
C GLY A 651 -32.52 4.17 11.18
N GLY A 652 -32.59 4.86 12.34
CA GLY A 652 -32.93 4.27 13.63
C GLY A 652 -33.68 5.28 14.50
N LEU A 653 -34.93 4.96 14.85
CA LEU A 653 -35.75 5.77 15.76
C LEU A 653 -35.66 5.19 17.18
N SER A 654 -35.35 6.00 18.18
CA SER A 654 -35.50 5.68 19.61
C SER A 654 -36.22 6.82 20.32
N PHE A 655 -37.24 6.53 21.14
CA PHE A 655 -38.02 7.53 21.87
C PHE A 655 -37.49 7.73 23.30
N GLY A 656 -37.37 8.99 23.74
CA GLY A 656 -36.58 9.43 24.90
C GLY A 656 -37.20 9.28 26.31
N LYS A 657 -36.31 9.34 27.32
CA LYS A 657 -36.56 9.52 28.77
C LYS A 657 -35.32 10.16 29.44
N ASP A 658 -35.53 10.85 30.57
CA ASP A 658 -34.50 11.40 31.48
C ASP A 658 -33.45 10.33 31.87
N GLN A 659 -32.15 10.68 31.80
CA GLN A 659 -31.02 9.73 31.83
C GLN A 659 -30.05 9.85 33.03
N ARG A 660 -30.28 10.76 34.01
CA ARG A 660 -29.49 10.79 35.28
C ARG A 660 -29.91 9.65 36.21
N SER A 661 -28.96 8.98 36.88
CA SER A 661 -29.31 7.93 37.86
C SER A 661 -29.86 8.50 39.16
N ASP A 662 -30.64 7.69 39.88
CA ASP A 662 -31.17 8.07 41.20
C ASP A 662 -30.05 8.28 42.24
N GLU A 663 -28.93 7.57 42.11
CA GLU A 663 -27.74 7.76 42.95
C GLU A 663 -27.07 9.12 42.73
N GLU A 664 -27.02 9.61 41.49
CA GLU A 664 -26.49 10.94 41.17
C GLU A 664 -27.36 12.06 41.77
N LYS A 665 -28.69 11.91 41.70
CA LYS A 665 -29.66 12.83 42.30
C LYS A 665 -29.58 12.80 43.84
N ALA A 666 -29.24 11.67 44.45
CA ALA A 666 -29.04 11.55 45.89
C ALA A 666 -27.76 12.27 46.38
N LYS A 667 -26.66 12.23 45.60
CA LYS A 667 -25.39 12.90 45.94
C LYS A 667 -25.49 14.43 45.96
N ASP A 668 -26.39 15.02 45.17
CA ASP A 668 -26.66 16.47 45.20
C ASP A 668 -27.21 16.92 46.57
N GLN A 669 -28.03 16.08 47.20
CA GLN A 669 -28.53 16.36 48.55
C GLN A 669 -27.42 16.34 49.61
N VAL A 670 -26.40 15.49 49.43
CA VAL A 670 -25.29 15.33 50.38
C VAL A 670 -24.27 16.46 50.26
N TYR A 671 -23.83 16.79 49.04
CA TYR A 671 -22.73 17.75 48.83
C TYR A 671 -23.17 19.20 48.57
N ARG A 672 -24.36 19.42 48.00
CA ARG A 672 -24.77 20.72 47.44
C ARG A 672 -25.96 21.36 48.13
N ALA A 673 -26.96 20.60 48.59
CA ALA A 673 -28.24 21.16 49.07
C ALA A 673 -28.15 22.25 50.16
N LYS A 674 -27.15 22.20 51.04
CA LYS A 674 -26.92 23.25 52.06
C LYS A 674 -26.16 24.46 51.50
N ARG A 675 -25.32 24.26 50.47
CA ARG A 675 -24.44 25.27 49.86
C ARG A 675 -25.12 26.03 48.73
N GLU A 676 -25.95 25.36 47.94
CA GLU A 676 -26.85 26.00 46.96
C GLU A 676 -27.84 26.95 47.67
N LYS A 677 -28.35 26.56 48.85
CA LYS A 677 -29.15 27.45 49.71
C LYS A 677 -28.37 28.67 50.21
N ASN A 678 -27.03 28.60 50.26
CA ASN A 678 -26.15 29.69 50.64
C ASN A 678 -25.64 30.49 49.41
N GLY A 679 -26.15 30.22 48.21
CA GLY A 679 -25.83 30.96 46.97
C GLY A 679 -24.64 30.43 46.16
N GLU A 680 -24.11 29.24 46.47
CA GLU A 680 -23.05 28.60 45.68
C GLU A 680 -23.62 27.83 44.48
N THR A 681 -22.86 27.74 43.38
CA THR A 681 -23.26 27.01 42.15
C THR A 681 -22.28 25.88 41.84
N PHE A 682 -22.75 24.87 41.08
CA PHE A 682 -21.97 23.66 40.76
C PHE A 682 -22.13 23.23 39.29
N GLU A 683 -22.48 24.15 38.40
CA GLU A 683 -22.74 23.89 36.98
C GLU A 683 -21.48 23.44 36.22
N LYS A 684 -20.28 23.84 36.67
CA LYS A 684 -19.00 23.43 36.05
C LYS A 684 -18.60 21.99 36.37
N ALA A 685 -19.41 21.24 37.14
CA ALA A 685 -19.24 19.81 37.34
C ALA A 685 -19.66 18.98 36.11
N ASN A 686 -20.43 19.56 35.17
CA ASN A 686 -20.78 18.97 33.88
C ASN A 686 -20.61 19.99 32.73
N PRO A 687 -19.37 20.28 32.30
CA PRO A 687 -19.12 21.27 31.26
C PRO A 687 -19.78 20.94 29.91
N ASN A 688 -20.05 19.66 29.62
CA ASN A 688 -20.79 19.27 28.42
C ASN A 688 -22.27 19.72 28.41
N GLN A 689 -22.87 20.04 29.57
CA GLN A 689 -24.24 20.54 29.67
C GLN A 689 -24.39 21.99 29.16
N ALA A 690 -23.34 22.82 29.28
CA ALA A 690 -23.36 24.24 28.92
C ALA A 690 -22.91 24.51 27.47
N ASN A 691 -22.31 23.53 26.79
CA ASN A 691 -21.86 23.64 25.40
C ASN A 691 -23.05 23.55 24.41
N SER A 692 -23.90 24.58 24.37
CA SER A 692 -24.79 24.80 23.24
C SER A 692 -23.96 25.22 22.02
N SER A 693 -23.73 24.30 21.08
CA SER A 693 -22.90 24.52 19.89
C SER A 693 -23.43 25.66 18.98
N PRO A 694 -22.59 26.38 18.20
CA PRO A 694 -22.96 27.63 17.52
C PRO A 694 -23.90 27.52 16.31
N ILE A 695 -24.54 26.38 16.06
CA ILE A 695 -25.26 26.15 14.80
C ILE A 695 -26.75 25.95 15.06
N LYS A 696 -27.53 27.03 14.87
CA LYS A 696 -29.01 27.00 14.78
C LYS A 696 -29.42 26.71 13.33
N PHE A 697 -30.13 25.60 13.10
CA PHE A 697 -30.84 25.34 11.83
C PHE A 697 -32.34 25.55 12.01
N GLY A 698 -32.94 26.37 11.13
CA GLY A 698 -34.34 26.77 11.19
C GLY A 698 -35.30 25.67 10.73
N LEU A 699 -36.19 25.28 11.63
CA LEU A 699 -37.52 24.74 11.36
C LEU A 699 -38.49 25.44 12.34
N GLY A 700 -39.71 25.73 11.91
CA GLY A 700 -40.60 26.76 12.48
C GLY A 700 -40.86 26.73 14.01
N GLU A 701 -41.30 27.88 14.51
CA GLU A 701 -41.32 28.35 15.91
C GLU A 701 -42.13 27.54 16.97
N LYS A 702 -42.53 26.28 16.75
CA LYS A 702 -43.44 25.59 17.71
C LYS A 702 -43.12 24.15 18.15
N ASP A 703 -41.95 23.59 17.85
CA ASP A 703 -41.56 22.28 18.39
C ASP A 703 -40.16 22.30 19.04
N VAL A 704 -40.05 22.95 20.20
CA VAL A 704 -38.82 22.96 21.02
C VAL A 704 -39.14 22.51 22.44
N HIS A 705 -39.10 21.20 22.71
CA HIS A 705 -39.00 20.65 24.08
C HIS A 705 -38.24 19.31 24.14
N SER A 706 -36.96 19.33 23.77
CA SER A 706 -35.79 18.78 24.49
C SER A 706 -34.62 18.69 23.50
N ALA A 707 -33.68 19.62 23.62
CA ALA A 707 -32.45 19.62 22.81
C ALA A 707 -31.46 18.59 23.39
N ASP A 708 -31.82 17.31 23.31
CA ASP A 708 -30.89 16.24 23.66
C ASP A 708 -29.85 16.10 22.55
N LEU A 709 -28.57 16.24 22.93
CA LEU A 709 -27.41 16.00 22.05
C LEU A 709 -27.52 14.63 21.35
N TYR A 710 -28.22 13.67 21.96
CA TYR A 710 -28.48 12.33 21.41
C TYR A 710 -29.40 12.33 20.17
N ALA A 711 -30.44 13.18 20.14
CA ALA A 711 -31.34 13.31 18.98
C ALA A 711 -30.76 14.27 17.93
N ALA A 712 -30.10 15.34 18.36
CA ALA A 712 -29.44 16.30 17.48
C ALA A 712 -28.19 15.72 16.79
N ALA A 713 -27.40 14.88 17.47
CA ALA A 713 -26.29 14.16 16.84
C ALA A 713 -26.80 13.07 15.89
N LYS A 714 -27.86 12.33 16.24
CA LYS A 714 -28.41 11.30 15.34
C LYS A 714 -29.16 11.84 14.13
N ILE A 715 -29.81 13.01 14.20
CA ILE A 715 -30.58 13.56 13.07
C ILE A 715 -29.81 14.68 12.34
N GLY A 716 -29.06 15.51 13.07
CA GLY A 716 -28.24 16.59 12.52
C GLY A 716 -27.02 16.11 11.75
N LEU A 717 -26.39 14.99 12.17
CA LEU A 717 -25.31 14.38 11.39
C LEU A 717 -25.85 13.68 10.14
N VAL A 718 -27.05 13.10 10.14
CA VAL A 718 -27.57 12.36 8.97
C VAL A 718 -27.83 13.27 7.76
N ASN A 719 -28.20 14.54 7.99
CA ASN A 719 -28.39 15.51 6.90
C ASN A 719 -27.12 16.30 6.54
N MET A 720 -26.17 16.46 7.46
CA MET A 720 -24.85 17.06 7.14
C MET A 720 -23.90 16.04 6.47
N LEU A 721 -24.16 14.74 6.60
CA LEU A 721 -23.34 13.61 6.09
C LEU A 721 -23.98 12.86 4.91
N GLY A 722 -25.10 13.33 4.35
CA GLY A 722 -25.91 12.57 3.40
C GLY A 722 -25.35 12.43 1.97
N ASN A 723 -24.44 13.31 1.56
CA ASN A 723 -23.81 13.27 0.24
C ASN A 723 -22.44 13.98 0.29
N THR A 724 -21.35 13.21 0.31
CA THR A 724 -20.04 13.73 -0.05
C THR A 724 -19.82 13.50 -1.54
N GLU A 725 -19.84 14.58 -2.31
CA GLU A 725 -19.33 14.60 -3.68
C GLU A 725 -17.95 15.28 -3.66
N LYS A 726 -16.89 14.51 -3.92
CA LYS A 726 -15.55 15.06 -4.22
C LYS A 726 -15.36 14.99 -5.73
N SER A 727 -15.16 16.14 -6.35
CA SER A 727 -14.80 16.25 -7.76
C SER A 727 -13.49 17.00 -7.89
N GLN A 728 -12.52 16.40 -8.58
CA GLN A 728 -11.31 17.08 -9.00
C GLN A 728 -11.31 17.14 -10.52
N GLN A 729 -11.20 18.35 -11.06
CA GLN A 729 -11.10 18.62 -12.48
C GLN A 729 -9.80 19.37 -12.75
N ALA A 730 -8.99 18.82 -13.64
CA ALA A 730 -7.80 19.48 -14.15
C ALA A 730 -7.87 19.47 -15.68
N SER A 731 -7.51 20.59 -16.28
CA SER A 731 -7.30 20.71 -17.71
C SER A 731 -5.93 21.32 -17.96
N SER A 732 -5.28 20.87 -19.02
CA SER A 732 -4.03 21.45 -19.50
C SER A 732 -4.03 21.44 -21.02
N THR A 733 -3.03 22.08 -21.62
CA THR A 733 -2.89 22.13 -23.07
C THR A 733 -1.48 21.70 -23.44
N THR A 734 -1.39 20.72 -24.33
CA THR A 734 -0.17 20.37 -25.06
C THR A 734 -0.04 21.29 -26.26
N SER A 735 0.90 22.22 -26.19
CA SER A 735 1.07 23.22 -27.25
C SER A 735 1.95 22.70 -28.40
N SER A 736 1.62 23.08 -29.63
CA SER A 736 2.52 22.94 -30.76
C SER A 736 3.63 23.98 -30.67
N ILE A 737 4.89 23.57 -30.84
CA ILE A 737 6.07 24.42 -30.63
C ILE A 737 7.06 24.26 -31.78
N ILE A 738 7.67 25.38 -32.18
CA ILE A 738 8.81 25.37 -33.10
C ILE A 738 9.93 26.25 -32.56
N SER A 739 11.19 25.78 -32.59
CA SER A 739 12.34 26.62 -32.24
C SER A 739 12.59 27.70 -33.28
N GLU A 740 13.14 28.84 -32.85
CA GLU A 740 13.40 29.98 -33.74
C GLU A 740 14.34 29.61 -34.89
N GLY A 741 14.11 30.21 -36.05
CA GLY A 741 14.85 29.89 -37.27
C GLY A 741 14.51 30.77 -38.46
N HIS A 742 15.20 30.51 -39.57
CA HIS A 742 14.90 31.09 -40.87
C HIS A 742 13.69 30.38 -41.49
N PHE A 743 12.57 31.09 -41.57
CA PHE A 743 11.33 30.53 -42.10
C PHE A 743 10.95 31.13 -43.45
N ASN A 744 10.77 30.26 -44.45
CA ASN A 744 10.30 30.62 -45.77
C ASN A 744 8.94 29.97 -46.05
N ILE A 745 7.85 30.69 -45.78
CA ILE A 745 6.47 30.21 -45.99
C ILE A 745 5.81 30.94 -47.16
N GLY A 746 5.37 30.19 -48.18
CA GLY A 746 4.80 30.75 -49.41
C GLY A 746 3.42 31.41 -49.21
N SER A 747 2.54 30.81 -48.42
CA SER A 747 1.18 31.29 -48.21
C SER A 747 1.12 32.48 -47.24
N ALA A 748 0.16 33.40 -47.43
CA ALA A 748 -0.08 34.49 -46.48
C ALA A 748 -0.63 33.99 -45.14
N GLU A 749 -1.58 33.04 -45.19
CA GLU A 749 -2.19 32.44 -44.01
C GLU A 749 -1.20 31.61 -43.18
N GLY A 750 -0.32 30.85 -43.83
CA GLY A 750 0.73 30.08 -43.17
C GLY A 750 1.73 30.96 -42.45
N ARG A 751 2.12 32.10 -43.05
CA ARG A 751 2.97 33.11 -42.36
C ARG A 751 2.29 33.69 -41.12
N GLU A 752 1.00 33.98 -41.18
CA GLU A 752 0.24 34.44 -40.01
C GLU A 752 0.20 33.37 -38.92
N LYS A 753 -0.07 32.11 -39.26
CA LYS A 753 -0.06 30.98 -38.32
C LYS A 753 1.34 30.76 -37.72
N LEU A 754 2.40 30.84 -38.53
CA LEU A 754 3.77 30.71 -38.07
C LEU A 754 4.22 31.84 -37.12
N ASN A 755 3.62 33.03 -37.22
CA ASN A 755 3.84 34.11 -36.25
C ASN A 755 3.06 33.90 -34.94
N ARG A 756 1.97 33.14 -34.98
CA ARG A 756 1.13 32.84 -33.79
C ARG A 756 1.56 31.60 -33.03
N ILE A 757 2.23 30.64 -33.67
CA ILE A 757 2.72 29.45 -32.98
C ILE A 757 3.75 29.84 -31.92
N LYS A 758 3.74 29.11 -30.81
CA LYS A 758 4.70 29.28 -29.73
C LYS A 758 6.13 28.98 -30.22
N LYS A 759 7.06 29.88 -29.91
CA LYS A 759 8.49 29.68 -30.13
C LYS A 759 9.15 29.22 -28.85
N GLY A 760 9.99 28.18 -28.93
CA GLY A 760 10.64 27.59 -27.77
C GLY A 760 11.57 26.43 -28.12
N ASN A 761 12.37 25.99 -27.17
CA ASN A 761 13.39 24.94 -27.30
C ASN A 761 13.15 23.72 -26.39
N SER A 762 12.02 23.70 -25.69
CA SER A 762 11.66 22.61 -24.78
C SER A 762 10.24 22.12 -25.06
N GLU A 763 10.01 20.84 -24.79
CA GLU A 763 8.68 20.23 -24.81
C GLU A 763 7.74 20.94 -23.82
N GLN A 764 6.44 20.94 -24.13
CA GLN A 764 5.39 21.40 -23.23
C GLN A 764 4.16 20.53 -23.36
N THR A 765 4.31 19.28 -22.93
CA THR A 765 3.20 18.34 -22.79
C THR A 765 2.18 18.84 -21.75
N ASN A 766 2.63 19.54 -20.71
CA ASN A 766 1.83 19.89 -19.52
C ASN A 766 0.97 18.68 -19.08
N SER A 767 1.52 17.47 -19.18
CA SER A 767 0.79 16.23 -19.01
C SER A 767 0.13 16.21 -17.64
N LEU A 768 -1.16 15.88 -17.59
CA LEU A 768 -1.84 15.74 -16.32
C LEU A 768 -1.39 14.43 -15.65
N GLU A 769 -1.20 14.44 -14.34
CA GLU A 769 -1.02 13.18 -13.62
C GLU A 769 -2.35 12.41 -13.59
N GLN A 770 -2.29 11.13 -13.92
CA GLN A 770 -3.43 10.25 -13.77
C GLN A 770 -3.80 10.16 -12.27
N GLN A 771 -4.92 10.75 -11.90
CA GLN A 771 -5.40 10.78 -10.52
C GLN A 771 -5.58 9.34 -10.01
N ASN A 772 -5.00 9.05 -8.84
CA ASN A 772 -5.08 7.72 -8.25
C ASN A 772 -6.51 7.49 -7.72
N TYR A 773 -7.38 6.92 -8.57
CA TYR A 773 -8.75 6.59 -8.21
C TYR A 773 -8.81 5.61 -7.03
N GLN A 774 -7.77 4.80 -6.80
CA GLN A 774 -7.70 3.91 -5.62
C GLN A 774 -7.42 4.72 -4.34
N ALA A 775 -6.66 5.81 -4.41
CA ALA A 775 -6.44 6.72 -3.28
C ALA A 775 -7.71 7.53 -2.98
N LEU A 776 -8.39 8.07 -4.00
CA LEU A 776 -9.70 8.75 -3.87
C LEU A 776 -10.80 7.79 -3.39
N GLN A 777 -10.82 6.56 -3.91
CA GLN A 777 -11.70 5.50 -3.44
C GLN A 777 -11.35 5.14 -2.00
N LYS A 778 -10.07 4.98 -1.63
CA LYS A 778 -9.65 4.75 -0.24
C LYS A 778 -9.96 5.93 0.67
N GLU A 779 -9.95 7.17 0.20
CA GLU A 779 -10.29 8.35 1.01
C GLU A 779 -11.79 8.42 1.28
N VAL A 780 -12.63 8.16 0.27
CA VAL A 780 -14.09 8.06 0.41
C VAL A 780 -14.52 6.76 1.11
N GLU A 781 -13.80 5.64 0.90
CA GLU A 781 -13.96 4.35 1.58
C GLU A 781 -13.46 4.39 3.02
N ASN A 782 -12.39 5.13 3.32
CA ASN A 782 -11.93 5.40 4.68
C ASN A 782 -12.91 6.32 5.37
N ASP A 783 -13.44 7.37 4.73
CA ASP A 783 -14.55 8.14 5.30
C ASP A 783 -15.75 7.22 5.60
N THR A 784 -16.10 6.28 4.71
CA THR A 784 -17.20 5.32 4.98
C THR A 784 -16.87 4.21 5.98
N THR A 785 -15.60 3.80 6.11
CA THR A 785 -15.13 2.77 7.05
C THR A 785 -14.91 3.37 8.42
N ILE A 786 -14.45 4.62 8.50
CA ILE A 786 -14.42 5.47 9.69
C ILE A 786 -15.85 5.81 10.09
N GLN A 787 -16.78 6.10 9.17
CA GLN A 787 -18.22 6.28 9.45
C GLN A 787 -18.92 4.99 9.90
N LYS A 788 -18.61 3.83 9.28
CA LYS A 788 -19.14 2.53 9.68
C LYS A 788 -18.54 2.07 11.00
N SER A 789 -17.24 2.29 11.24
CA SER A 789 -16.57 2.01 12.51
C SER A 789 -17.02 2.99 13.59
N PHE A 790 -17.30 4.25 13.25
CA PHE A 790 -17.97 5.22 14.11
C PHE A 790 -19.37 4.73 14.48
N TYR A 791 -20.20 4.27 13.53
CA TYR A 791 -21.51 3.70 13.88
C TYR A 791 -21.41 2.37 14.63
N LYS A 792 -20.43 1.50 14.33
CA LYS A 792 -20.21 0.21 15.01
C LYS A 792 -19.67 0.37 16.43
N ASN A 793 -18.85 1.41 16.66
CA ASN A 793 -18.23 1.69 17.95
C ASN A 793 -19.08 2.66 18.79
N VAL A 794 -19.85 3.56 18.18
CA VAL A 794 -20.87 4.37 18.88
C VAL A 794 -22.12 3.54 19.20
N ALA A 795 -22.52 2.60 18.34
CA ALA A 795 -23.51 1.57 18.70
C ALA A 795 -22.92 0.48 19.63
N GLY A 796 -21.60 0.46 19.82
CA GLY A 796 -20.89 -0.43 20.75
C GLY A 796 -20.68 0.19 22.14
N LEU A 797 -20.91 1.50 22.31
CA LEU A 797 -21.00 2.13 23.63
C LEU A 797 -22.33 1.71 24.26
N THR A 798 -22.28 1.15 25.46
CA THR A 798 -23.48 0.97 26.26
C THR A 798 -24.03 2.35 26.64
N ASP A 799 -25.35 2.51 26.75
CA ASP A 799 -25.97 3.78 27.24
C ASP A 799 -25.32 4.24 28.56
N GLU A 800 -24.88 3.27 29.38
CA GLU A 800 -24.06 3.44 30.59
C GLU A 800 -22.73 4.15 30.32
N THR A 801 -21.94 3.72 29.33
CA THR A 801 -20.62 4.28 29.01
C THR A 801 -20.74 5.72 28.50
N TYR A 802 -21.72 5.99 27.64
CA TYR A 802 -21.97 7.36 27.15
C TYR A 802 -22.46 8.28 28.26
N ARG A 803 -23.36 7.78 29.12
CA ARG A 803 -23.81 8.52 30.32
C ARG A 803 -22.61 8.89 31.19
N THR A 804 -21.77 7.93 31.55
CA THR A 804 -20.63 8.13 32.45
C THR A 804 -19.63 9.17 31.93
N MET A 805 -19.39 9.26 30.61
CA MET A 805 -18.35 10.15 30.06
C MET A 805 -18.83 11.57 29.74
N PHE A 806 -20.06 11.71 29.27
CA PHE A 806 -20.56 12.95 28.67
C PHE A 806 -21.75 13.58 29.41
N ILE A 807 -22.46 12.80 30.23
CA ILE A 807 -23.68 13.25 30.93
C ILE A 807 -23.45 13.31 32.44
N ALA A 808 -22.70 12.37 33.01
CA ALA A 808 -22.43 12.30 34.44
C ALA A 808 -21.55 13.46 34.90
N GLU A 809 -21.78 13.93 36.12
CA GLU A 809 -21.02 15.03 36.70
C GLU A 809 -19.67 14.54 37.22
N HIS A 810 -18.57 15.09 36.67
CA HIS A 810 -17.22 14.80 37.13
C HIS A 810 -16.85 15.83 38.20
N ARG A 811 -17.02 15.45 39.48
CA ARG A 811 -16.96 16.40 40.60
C ARG A 811 -15.51 16.67 41.01
N MET A 812 -15.15 17.94 41.14
CA MET A 812 -13.91 18.36 41.80
C MET A 812 -14.14 18.39 43.31
N MET A 813 -13.28 17.74 44.08
CA MET A 813 -13.45 17.49 45.51
C MET A 813 -12.19 17.91 46.30
N THR A 814 -12.35 18.15 47.60
CA THR A 814 -11.25 18.37 48.56
C THR A 814 -11.67 17.96 49.99
N ALA A 815 -10.72 17.92 50.93
CA ALA A 815 -10.99 17.60 52.33
C ALA A 815 -11.77 18.71 53.04
N VAL A 816 -12.61 18.32 54.01
CA VAL A 816 -13.13 19.25 55.02
C VAL A 816 -12.06 19.45 56.09
N ILE A 817 -11.63 20.70 56.26
CA ILE A 817 -10.54 21.08 57.16
C ILE A 817 -11.09 21.84 58.37
N ASP A 818 -10.53 21.60 59.55
CA ASP A 818 -10.83 22.34 60.77
C ASP A 818 -10.17 23.74 60.79
N LYS A 819 -10.41 24.52 61.84
CA LYS A 819 -9.83 25.87 61.97
C LYS A 819 -8.30 25.89 62.05
N ASN A 820 -7.67 24.74 62.28
CA ASN A 820 -6.23 24.56 62.47
C ASN A 820 -5.54 23.95 61.25
N GLY A 821 -6.25 23.70 60.15
CA GLY A 821 -5.67 23.12 58.94
C GLY A 821 -5.68 21.59 58.90
N ASN A 822 -6.31 20.90 59.87
CA ASN A 822 -6.35 19.44 59.93
C ASN A 822 -7.63 18.85 59.31
N PRO A 823 -7.57 17.71 58.61
CA PRO A 823 -8.75 17.09 58.03
C PRO A 823 -9.68 16.50 59.12
N ILE A 824 -10.98 16.74 58.95
CA ILE A 824 -12.02 16.28 59.89
C ILE A 824 -12.40 14.83 59.57
N LYS A 825 -12.37 13.97 60.58
CA LYS A 825 -12.77 12.57 60.43
C LYS A 825 -14.27 12.40 60.18
N ASP A 826 -14.65 11.46 59.31
CA ASP A 826 -16.03 11.12 59.02
C ASP A 826 -16.50 9.98 59.94
N LYS A 827 -17.44 10.30 60.84
CA LYS A 827 -17.98 9.34 61.81
C LYS A 827 -18.70 8.16 61.13
N ASN A 828 -19.26 8.35 59.94
CA ASN A 828 -19.91 7.27 59.21
C ASN A 828 -18.88 6.35 58.58
N LEU A 829 -17.81 6.88 58.00
CA LEU A 829 -16.70 6.06 57.47
C LEU A 829 -15.97 5.30 58.59
N GLU A 830 -15.73 5.95 59.73
CA GLU A 830 -15.15 5.28 60.91
C GLU A 830 -16.07 4.16 61.43
N LYS A 831 -17.39 4.37 61.40
CA LYS A 831 -18.35 3.35 61.81
C LYS A 831 -18.38 2.18 60.81
N THR A 832 -18.44 2.46 59.51
CA THR A 832 -18.42 1.42 58.46
C THR A 832 -17.16 0.57 58.56
N LEU A 833 -15.99 1.18 58.78
CA LEU A 833 -14.73 0.47 58.96
C LEU A 833 -14.76 -0.44 60.20
N ASN A 834 -15.30 0.05 61.32
CA ASN A 834 -15.43 -0.77 62.54
C ASN A 834 -16.45 -1.90 62.37
N ASP A 835 -17.58 -1.65 61.70
CA ASP A 835 -18.62 -2.66 61.45
C ASP A 835 -18.09 -3.79 60.53
N GLU A 836 -17.29 -3.44 59.52
CA GLU A 836 -16.57 -4.42 58.67
C GLU A 836 -15.55 -5.23 59.46
N ALA A 837 -14.76 -4.58 60.32
CA ALA A 837 -13.79 -5.25 61.19
C ALA A 837 -14.46 -6.28 62.12
N VAL A 838 -15.59 -5.89 62.70
CA VAL A 838 -16.44 -6.77 63.54
C VAL A 838 -16.99 -7.94 62.72
N LYS A 839 -17.45 -7.68 61.49
CA LYS A 839 -17.98 -8.73 60.60
C LYS A 839 -16.89 -9.76 60.26
N ILE A 840 -15.70 -9.31 59.87
CA ILE A 840 -14.56 -10.19 59.55
C ILE A 840 -14.14 -10.99 60.79
N ALA A 841 -14.05 -10.35 61.96
CA ALA A 841 -13.71 -11.03 63.20
C ALA A 841 -14.78 -12.07 63.59
N ASN A 842 -16.06 -11.79 63.36
CA ASN A 842 -17.14 -12.77 63.56
C ASN A 842 -17.00 -13.96 62.61
N GLU A 843 -16.77 -13.72 61.31
CA GLU A 843 -16.58 -14.79 60.33
C GLU A 843 -15.37 -15.69 60.66
N LYS A 844 -14.25 -15.09 61.10
CA LYS A 844 -13.07 -15.84 61.53
C LYS A 844 -13.29 -16.61 62.82
N LEU A 845 -14.05 -16.04 63.77
CA LEU A 845 -14.42 -16.71 65.01
C LEU A 845 -15.36 -17.91 64.75
N GLU A 846 -16.32 -17.76 63.83
CA GLU A 846 -17.23 -18.83 63.41
C GLU A 846 -16.51 -19.96 62.66
N LYS A 847 -15.48 -19.63 61.87
CA LYS A 847 -14.63 -20.61 61.17
C LYS A 847 -13.56 -21.25 62.07
N GLY A 848 -13.42 -20.80 63.31
CA GLY A 848 -12.43 -21.30 64.28
C GLY A 848 -11.00 -20.83 64.01
N GLU A 849 -10.80 -19.80 63.20
CA GLU A 849 -9.49 -19.24 62.82
C GLU A 849 -8.90 -18.34 63.90
N ILE A 850 -9.73 -17.80 64.81
CA ILE A 850 -9.33 -17.00 65.98
C ILE A 850 -10.11 -17.45 67.23
N THR A 851 -9.57 -17.20 68.44
CA THR A 851 -10.30 -17.46 69.70
C THR A 851 -11.10 -16.25 70.18
N LYS A 852 -11.98 -16.44 71.17
CA LYS A 852 -12.74 -15.32 71.79
C LYS A 852 -11.83 -14.28 72.45
N GLU A 853 -10.68 -14.71 72.98
CA GLU A 853 -9.69 -13.82 73.58
C GLU A 853 -9.00 -12.95 72.52
N GLN A 854 -8.83 -13.47 71.29
CA GLN A 854 -8.20 -12.78 70.15
C GLN A 854 -9.17 -11.90 69.35
N TYR A 855 -10.47 -12.02 69.60
CA TYR A 855 -11.51 -11.33 68.82
C TYR A 855 -11.36 -9.80 68.78
N GLN A 856 -11.09 -9.17 69.93
CA GLN A 856 -10.91 -7.72 70.01
C GLN A 856 -9.57 -7.26 69.39
N GLU A 857 -8.56 -8.12 69.40
CA GLU A 857 -7.27 -7.86 68.77
C GLU A 857 -7.36 -7.99 67.24
N GLU A 858 -8.15 -8.94 66.74
CA GLU A 858 -8.43 -9.07 65.30
C GLU A 858 -9.18 -7.85 64.75
N ILE A 859 -10.18 -7.34 65.48
CA ILE A 859 -10.89 -6.10 65.11
C ILE A 859 -9.89 -4.94 65.01
N ARG A 860 -9.04 -4.76 66.03
CA ARG A 860 -8.04 -3.69 66.04
C ARG A 860 -7.02 -3.87 64.91
N SER A 861 -6.52 -5.09 64.71
CA SER A 861 -5.56 -5.40 63.66
C SER A 861 -6.14 -5.19 62.26
N TYR A 862 -7.43 -5.46 62.05
CA TYR A 862 -8.10 -5.18 60.79
C TYR A 862 -8.21 -3.67 60.54
N VAL A 863 -8.67 -2.90 61.54
CA VAL A 863 -8.76 -1.44 61.45
C VAL A 863 -7.38 -0.83 61.18
N ASP A 864 -6.35 -1.24 61.93
CA ASP A 864 -4.98 -0.75 61.76
C ASP A 864 -4.39 -1.16 60.39
N SER A 865 -4.74 -2.35 59.89
CA SER A 865 -4.33 -2.81 58.55
C SER A 865 -4.99 -1.98 57.44
N GLU A 866 -6.30 -1.73 57.52
CA GLU A 866 -7.03 -0.92 56.54
C GLU A 866 -6.58 0.55 56.54
N LEU A 867 -6.29 1.11 57.71
CA LEU A 867 -5.68 2.44 57.84
C LEU A 867 -4.23 2.44 57.31
N GLY A 868 -3.46 1.38 57.55
CA GLY A 868 -2.11 1.19 57.00
C GLY A 868 -2.08 1.01 55.47
N LYS A 869 -3.19 0.53 54.88
CA LYS A 869 -3.45 0.54 53.44
C LYS A 869 -3.98 1.90 52.94
N GLY A 870 -4.00 2.94 53.77
CA GLY A 870 -4.36 4.30 53.36
C GLY A 870 -5.85 4.52 53.06
N ARG A 871 -6.76 3.72 53.65
CA ARG A 871 -8.21 3.91 53.49
C ARG A 871 -8.65 5.29 54.01
N ASN A 872 -9.43 6.03 53.22
CA ASN A 872 -9.88 7.37 53.62
C ASN A 872 -10.87 7.28 54.81
N ILE A 873 -10.60 8.06 55.85
CA ILE A 873 -11.49 8.26 57.02
C ILE A 873 -11.87 9.73 57.22
N TYR A 874 -11.56 10.60 56.26
CA TYR A 874 -11.78 12.03 56.34
C TYR A 874 -12.97 12.46 55.48
N GLN A 875 -13.69 13.46 55.95
CA GLN A 875 -14.85 14.03 55.25
C GLN A 875 -14.41 14.76 53.98
N LEU A 876 -15.15 14.53 52.90
CA LEU A 876 -14.95 15.18 51.60
C LEU A 876 -16.04 16.22 51.34
N ARG A 877 -15.68 17.28 50.60
CA ARG A 877 -16.63 18.27 50.08
C ARG A 877 -16.37 18.54 48.61
N GLU A 878 -17.43 18.82 47.86
CA GLU A 878 -17.33 19.28 46.46
C GLU A 878 -16.77 20.71 46.40
N VAL A 879 -16.12 21.09 45.31
CA VAL A 879 -15.64 22.47 45.08
C VAL A 879 -16.70 23.19 44.24
N SER A 880 -17.22 24.31 44.72
CA SER A 880 -18.22 25.13 43.99
C SER A 880 -17.59 25.87 42.83
N ASP A 881 -18.39 26.32 41.85
CA ASP A 881 -17.91 27.02 40.66
C ASP A 881 -17.15 28.29 41.02
N GLN A 882 -17.58 29.00 42.08
CA GLN A 882 -16.91 30.18 42.62
C GLN A 882 -15.54 29.83 43.20
N GLU A 883 -15.43 28.72 43.94
CA GLU A 883 -14.15 28.28 44.51
C GLU A 883 -13.21 27.72 43.44
N ARG A 884 -13.73 27.01 42.41
CA ARG A 884 -12.96 26.56 41.24
C ARG A 884 -12.34 27.75 40.49
N GLU A 885 -13.03 28.89 40.51
CA GLU A 885 -12.57 30.11 39.90
C GLU A 885 -11.42 30.78 40.67
N TYR A 886 -11.22 30.46 41.96
CA TYR A 886 -10.15 31.00 42.79
C TYR A 886 -9.63 29.96 43.79
N ILE A 887 -9.02 28.88 43.28
CA ILE A 887 -8.44 27.83 44.12
C ILE A 887 -7.24 28.36 44.91
N LYS A 888 -6.93 27.75 46.06
CA LYS A 888 -5.83 28.19 46.93
C LYS A 888 -4.54 27.41 46.67
N PRO A 889 -3.36 28.03 46.78
CA PRO A 889 -2.10 27.34 46.58
C PRO A 889 -1.67 26.58 47.86
N VAL A 890 -0.95 25.48 47.67
CA VAL A 890 -0.41 24.63 48.71
C VAL A 890 1.12 24.79 48.74
N THR A 891 1.69 24.91 49.93
CA THR A 891 3.14 24.88 50.11
C THR A 891 3.60 23.46 50.48
N TYR A 892 4.47 22.86 49.66
CA TYR A 892 5.02 21.52 49.86
C TYR A 892 6.53 21.50 49.61
N THR A 893 7.22 20.44 50.02
CA THR A 893 8.66 20.28 49.75
C THR A 893 8.83 19.47 48.46
N ASP A 894 9.47 20.05 47.44
CA ASP A 894 9.72 19.38 46.16
C ASP A 894 10.75 18.25 46.34
N PRO A 895 10.39 16.99 46.02
CA PRO A 895 11.27 15.84 46.23
C PRO A 895 12.50 15.78 45.32
N LEU A 896 12.50 16.47 44.17
CA LEU A 896 13.67 16.53 43.28
C LEU A 896 14.67 17.61 43.71
N THR A 897 14.18 18.74 44.22
CA THR A 897 15.03 19.90 44.54
C THR A 897 15.29 20.10 46.03
N GLY A 898 14.48 19.48 46.89
CA GLY A 898 14.51 19.65 48.35
C GLY A 898 14.03 21.02 48.84
N LYS A 899 13.48 21.86 47.96
CA LYS A 899 13.03 23.23 48.27
C LYS A 899 11.53 23.29 48.49
N SER A 900 11.07 24.21 49.34
CA SER A 900 9.64 24.49 49.48
C SER A 900 9.11 25.26 48.26
N GLU A 901 8.03 24.74 47.65
CA GLU A 901 7.32 25.36 46.53
C GLU A 901 5.87 25.64 46.92
N THR A 902 5.31 26.74 46.42
CA THR A 902 3.90 27.10 46.61
C THR A 902 3.19 27.04 45.25
N LYS A 903 2.29 26.07 45.05
CA LYS A 903 1.60 25.83 43.75
C LYS A 903 0.12 25.52 43.94
N TYR A 904 -0.70 25.74 42.91
CA TYR A 904 -2.09 25.28 42.89
C TYR A 904 -2.11 23.78 42.57
N VAL A 905 -2.50 22.93 43.52
CA VAL A 905 -2.40 21.47 43.36
C VAL A 905 -3.75 20.88 42.96
N VAL A 906 -3.84 20.39 41.72
CA VAL A 906 -5.02 19.65 41.22
C VAL A 906 -4.59 18.28 40.68
N THR A 907 -5.34 17.24 41.03
CA THR A 907 -4.98 15.85 40.71
C THR A 907 -6.10 15.09 39.98
N PHE A 908 -5.72 14.22 39.06
CA PHE A 908 -6.60 13.41 38.21
C PHE A 908 -6.24 11.93 38.38
N ASN A 909 -7.09 11.16 39.06
CA ASN A 909 -6.82 9.76 39.41
C ASN A 909 -7.63 8.78 38.54
N GLY A 910 -7.17 7.53 38.43
CA GLY A 910 -7.71 6.51 37.50
C GLY A 910 -8.86 5.62 38.00
N ILE A 911 -9.24 4.69 37.11
CA ILE A 911 -10.40 3.76 37.08
C ILE A 911 -10.64 2.95 38.37
N PHE A 912 -11.89 2.56 38.63
CA PHE A 912 -12.35 1.65 39.70
C PHE A 912 -12.25 2.19 41.14
N ASN A 913 -12.03 3.50 41.28
CA ASN A 913 -11.96 4.17 42.58
C ASN A 913 -13.21 5.00 42.82
N ASP A 914 -13.83 4.86 43.98
CA ASP A 914 -14.89 5.77 44.42
C ASP A 914 -14.28 7.11 44.85
N GLU A 915 -15.09 8.07 45.32
CA GLU A 915 -14.61 9.35 45.82
C GLU A 915 -13.50 9.21 46.88
N ASN A 916 -13.58 8.18 47.72
CA ASN A 916 -12.67 7.94 48.84
C ASN A 916 -11.32 7.36 48.39
N ALA A 917 -11.34 6.44 47.44
CA ALA A 917 -10.13 5.91 46.83
C ALA A 917 -9.44 6.98 45.95
N ALA A 918 -10.21 7.83 45.25
CA ALA A 918 -9.66 8.98 44.54
C ALA A 918 -8.99 9.98 45.51
N ALA A 919 -9.56 10.23 46.69
CA ALA A 919 -8.95 11.07 47.72
C ALA A 919 -7.63 10.49 48.26
N LYS A 920 -7.60 9.17 48.53
CA LYS A 920 -6.39 8.44 48.94
C LYS A 920 -5.23 8.70 47.98
N PHE A 921 -5.43 8.52 46.67
CA PHE A 921 -4.37 8.69 45.68
C PHE A 921 -3.94 10.15 45.49
N ALA A 922 -4.87 11.10 45.65
CA ALA A 922 -4.57 12.53 45.61
C ALA A 922 -3.56 12.94 46.70
N TRP A 923 -3.66 12.38 47.91
CA TRP A 923 -2.75 12.69 49.01
C TRP A 923 -1.49 11.81 49.04
N GLN A 924 -1.55 10.60 48.47
CA GLN A 924 -0.42 9.66 48.48
C GLN A 924 0.66 10.00 47.43
N ASN A 925 0.27 10.42 46.23
CA ASN A 925 1.15 10.33 45.05
C ASN A 925 1.93 11.61 44.70
N TYR A 926 1.46 12.79 45.11
CA TYR A 926 1.89 14.04 44.47
C TYR A 926 2.64 15.02 45.38
N VAL A 927 2.09 15.41 46.53
CA VAL A 927 2.67 16.46 47.39
C VAL A 927 2.73 16.04 48.87
N ALA A 928 3.83 16.38 49.54
CA ALA A 928 4.05 16.09 50.95
C ALA A 928 4.98 17.14 51.59
N LYS A 929 5.00 17.20 52.92
CA LYS A 929 5.89 18.06 53.71
C LYS A 929 6.89 17.23 54.52
N GLU A 930 7.96 17.88 54.95
CA GLU A 930 8.92 17.28 55.86
C GLU A 930 8.27 16.97 57.22
N GLY A 931 8.31 15.70 57.62
CA GLY A 931 7.79 15.25 58.91
C GLY A 931 8.85 15.26 60.00
N ALA A 932 8.47 14.74 61.17
CA ALA A 932 9.36 14.68 62.34
C ALA A 932 10.62 13.83 62.11
N SER A 933 10.66 13.00 61.06
CA SER A 933 11.80 12.18 60.66
C SER A 933 12.90 12.95 59.91
N GLY A 934 12.65 14.21 59.54
CA GLY A 934 13.52 15.00 58.66
C GLY A 934 13.44 14.61 57.18
N LYS A 935 12.41 13.83 56.80
CA LYS A 935 12.17 13.37 55.42
C LYS A 935 10.80 13.83 54.92
N ILE A 936 10.62 13.85 53.60
CA ILE A 936 9.36 14.20 52.93
C ILE A 936 8.39 13.01 53.02
N ASP A 937 7.76 12.84 54.19
CA ASP A 937 6.95 11.66 54.56
C ASP A 937 5.53 11.99 55.05
N THR A 938 5.18 13.28 55.20
CA THR A 938 3.92 13.70 55.79
C THR A 938 2.94 14.23 54.73
N PRO A 939 1.76 13.61 54.52
CA PRO A 939 0.80 14.01 53.49
C PRO A 939 0.13 15.36 53.79
N ILE A 940 -0.23 16.09 52.74
CA ILE A 940 -0.94 17.37 52.83
C ILE A 940 -2.37 17.18 52.33
N HIS A 941 -3.35 17.51 53.17
CA HIS A 941 -4.79 17.36 52.84
C HIS A 941 -5.47 18.67 52.51
N GLN A 942 -5.00 19.77 53.12
CA GLN A 942 -5.58 21.09 52.95
C GLN A 942 -5.24 21.65 51.56
N ASP A 943 -6.26 22.20 50.89
CA ASP A 943 -6.16 22.89 49.59
C ASP A 943 -5.54 22.03 48.46
N VAL A 944 -5.49 20.70 48.65
CA VAL A 944 -5.22 19.71 47.60
C VAL A 944 -6.54 19.30 46.99
N TYR A 945 -6.69 19.54 45.68
CA TYR A 945 -7.93 19.28 44.95
C TYR A 945 -7.79 18.06 44.05
N PHE A 946 -8.88 17.33 43.83
CA PHE A 946 -8.90 16.21 42.90
C PHE A 946 -10.21 16.12 42.11
N VAL A 947 -10.14 15.66 40.86
CA VAL A 947 -11.32 15.44 40.02
C VAL A 947 -11.69 13.95 40.05
N HIS A 948 -12.88 13.66 40.58
CA HIS A 948 -13.44 12.31 40.61
C HIS A 948 -14.15 12.01 39.29
N HIS A 949 -13.77 10.88 38.68
CA HIS A 949 -14.43 10.34 37.50
C HIS A 949 -15.53 9.36 37.96
N PRO A 950 -16.79 9.53 37.54
CA PRO A 950 -17.85 8.60 37.89
C PRO A 950 -17.50 7.18 37.40
N GLN A 951 -17.76 6.18 38.22
CA GLN A 951 -17.62 4.78 37.82
C GLN A 951 -18.81 4.38 36.93
N ALA A 952 -18.55 3.63 35.86
CA ALA A 952 -19.60 2.93 35.16
C ALA A 952 -20.11 1.77 36.02
N ASN A 953 -21.42 1.48 35.97
CA ASN A 953 -22.05 0.48 36.85
C ASN A 953 -21.57 -0.98 36.64
N ASN A 954 -20.68 -1.24 35.67
CA ASN A 954 -20.08 -2.55 35.47
C ASN A 954 -18.67 -2.46 34.86
N PHE A 955 -17.89 -3.52 35.09
CA PHE A 955 -16.49 -3.64 34.69
C PHE A 955 -16.26 -3.50 33.17
N LEU A 956 -17.20 -3.94 32.33
CA LEU A 956 -17.07 -3.88 30.87
C LEU A 956 -17.24 -2.45 30.35
N SER A 957 -18.26 -1.72 30.82
CA SER A 957 -18.47 -0.30 30.50
C SER A 957 -17.27 0.53 30.94
N GLU A 958 -16.71 0.22 32.11
CA GLU A 958 -15.54 0.92 32.64
C GLU A 958 -14.27 0.71 31.77
N LEU A 959 -14.09 -0.49 31.20
CA LEU A 959 -13.04 -0.77 30.21
C LEU A 959 -13.28 -0.08 28.86
N LEU A 960 -14.55 0.11 28.45
CA LEU A 960 -14.91 0.84 27.23
C LEU A 960 -14.62 2.34 27.35
N VAL A 961 -14.90 2.95 28.51
CA VAL A 961 -14.48 4.33 28.84
C VAL A 961 -12.96 4.47 28.66
N ALA A 962 -12.20 3.52 29.20
CA ALA A 962 -10.74 3.51 29.12
C ALA A 962 -10.19 3.39 27.69
N GLY A 963 -10.80 2.51 26.89
CA GLY A 963 -10.44 2.34 25.49
C GLY A 963 -10.70 3.61 24.67
N TYR A 964 -11.80 4.30 24.94
CA TYR A 964 -12.15 5.55 24.28
C TYR A 964 -11.16 6.67 24.62
N GLU A 965 -10.84 6.89 25.90
CA GLU A 965 -9.86 7.91 26.30
C GLU A 965 -8.46 7.66 25.72
N LYS A 966 -8.08 6.38 25.54
CA LYS A 966 -6.82 5.99 24.88
C LYS A 966 -6.81 6.27 23.38
N MET A 967 -7.94 6.15 22.69
CA MET A 967 -8.06 6.47 21.26
C MET A 967 -7.91 7.98 20.97
N ILE A 968 -8.27 8.84 21.93
CA ILE A 968 -8.16 10.30 21.81
C ILE A 968 -6.69 10.77 21.82
N GLU A 969 -5.79 10.02 22.46
CA GLU A 969 -4.35 10.31 22.54
C GLU A 969 -3.69 10.40 21.15
N THR A 970 -4.19 9.68 20.15
CA THR A 970 -3.56 9.52 18.82
C THR A 970 -4.05 10.51 17.74
N SER A 971 -4.12 11.81 18.05
CA SER A 971 -4.42 12.92 17.11
C SER A 971 -5.90 13.11 16.67
N PHE A 972 -6.88 12.48 17.32
CA PHE A 972 -8.31 12.59 16.98
C PHE A 972 -9.16 13.51 17.91
N GLY A 973 -8.53 14.16 18.89
CA GLY A 973 -9.23 14.83 20.00
C GLY A 973 -10.14 16.01 19.67
N ASN A 974 -10.02 16.64 18.49
CA ASN A 974 -10.87 17.78 18.13
C ASN A 974 -12.22 17.39 17.49
N VAL A 975 -12.43 16.11 17.11
CA VAL A 975 -13.60 15.67 16.33
C VAL A 975 -14.70 15.04 17.21
N PHE A 976 -14.35 14.40 18.32
CA PHE A 976 -15.28 13.53 19.07
C PHE A 976 -15.85 14.12 20.37
N GLY A 977 -15.41 15.31 20.77
CA GLY A 977 -15.77 15.92 22.06
C GLY A 977 -14.98 15.31 23.23
N MET A 978 -14.54 16.15 24.16
CA MET A 978 -13.79 15.71 25.36
C MET A 978 -14.75 15.29 26.48
N ASP A 979 -14.36 14.29 27.29
CA ASP A 979 -15.08 13.95 28.52
C ASP A 979 -15.04 15.12 29.53
N ASN A 980 -15.94 15.08 30.51
CA ASN A 980 -16.09 16.16 31.49
C ASN A 980 -14.83 16.40 32.35
N SER A 981 -13.97 15.42 32.59
CA SER A 981 -12.71 15.62 33.32
C SER A 981 -11.62 16.21 32.44
N SER A 982 -11.51 15.79 31.18
CA SER A 982 -10.54 16.37 30.23
C SER A 982 -10.86 17.84 29.94
N LEU A 983 -12.16 18.20 29.85
CA LEU A 983 -12.61 19.59 29.76
C LEU A 983 -12.24 20.42 31.01
N GLN A 984 -12.39 19.83 32.19
CA GLN A 984 -12.00 20.48 33.45
C GLN A 984 -10.48 20.65 33.55
N ALA A 985 -9.69 19.63 33.19
CA ALA A 985 -8.23 19.71 33.13
C ALA A 985 -7.78 20.83 32.17
N LYS A 986 -8.37 20.87 30.98
CA LYS A 986 -8.13 21.94 30.00
C LYS A 986 -8.43 23.32 30.58
N SER A 987 -9.61 23.51 31.18
CA SER A 987 -10.01 24.81 31.75
C SER A 987 -9.09 25.27 32.89
N LEU A 988 -8.64 24.35 33.74
CA LEU A 988 -7.69 24.66 34.81
C LEU A 988 -6.30 25.02 34.27
N MET A 989 -5.84 24.31 33.23
CA MET A 989 -4.58 24.60 32.53
C MET A 989 -4.62 25.95 31.82
N GLU A 990 -5.71 26.30 31.14
CA GLU A 990 -5.90 27.63 30.52
C GLU A 990 -5.85 28.74 31.57
N LYS A 991 -6.43 28.50 32.74
CA LYS A 991 -6.55 29.52 33.78
C LYS A 991 -5.30 29.71 34.63
N TYR A 992 -4.73 28.62 35.15
CA TYR A 992 -3.63 28.67 36.13
C TYR A 992 -2.29 28.24 35.52
N GLY A 993 -2.25 27.91 34.23
CA GLY A 993 -1.08 27.31 33.59
C GLY A 993 0.18 28.18 33.60
N LYS A 994 0.02 29.52 33.65
CA LYS A 994 1.11 30.50 33.83
C LYS A 994 1.45 30.76 35.30
N ASP A 995 0.50 30.55 36.20
CA ASP A 995 0.56 30.95 37.61
C ASP A 995 0.89 29.77 38.54
N HIS A 996 1.93 29.00 38.22
CA HIS A 996 2.42 27.91 39.08
C HIS A 996 1.41 26.76 39.37
N LEU A 997 0.68 26.29 38.36
CA LEU A 997 -0.17 25.09 38.45
C LEU A 997 0.66 23.81 38.66
N PHE A 998 0.21 22.93 39.56
CA PHE A 998 0.69 21.56 39.70
C PHE A 998 -0.43 20.59 39.31
N ALA A 999 -0.25 19.84 38.22
CA ALA A 999 -1.18 18.83 37.75
C ALA A 999 -0.63 17.41 38.01
N GLY A 1000 -1.22 16.71 38.97
CA GLY A 1000 -0.90 15.31 39.26
C GLY A 1000 -1.82 14.36 38.50
N ALA A 1001 -1.29 13.29 37.91
CA ALA A 1001 -2.12 12.29 37.24
C ALA A 1001 -1.65 10.85 37.53
N HIS A 1002 -2.59 9.94 37.79
CA HIS A 1002 -2.32 8.53 38.09
C HIS A 1002 -3.15 7.62 37.19
N SER A 1003 -2.53 6.56 36.67
CA SER A 1003 -3.21 5.56 35.84
C SER A 1003 -3.96 6.20 34.65
N ARG A 1004 -5.26 5.90 34.45
CA ARG A 1004 -6.12 6.53 33.43
C ARG A 1004 -6.11 8.07 33.49
N GLY A 1005 -5.98 8.68 34.68
CA GLY A 1005 -5.93 10.14 34.80
C GLY A 1005 -4.78 10.79 34.00
N THR A 1006 -3.75 10.01 33.63
CA THR A 1006 -2.69 10.47 32.73
C THR A 1006 -3.18 10.69 31.30
N LEU A 1007 -4.19 9.95 30.84
CA LEU A 1007 -4.87 10.18 29.57
C LEU A 1007 -5.71 11.46 29.63
N THR A 1008 -6.40 11.73 30.74
CA THR A 1008 -7.14 12.99 30.96
C THR A 1008 -6.25 14.21 30.79
N VAL A 1009 -5.09 14.21 31.45
CA VAL A 1009 -4.10 15.29 31.36
C VAL A 1009 -3.48 15.38 29.96
N THR A 1010 -3.18 14.24 29.33
CA THR A 1010 -2.63 14.21 27.95
C THR A 1010 -3.63 14.72 26.92
N ASN A 1011 -4.91 14.37 27.07
CA ASN A 1011 -5.99 14.85 26.20
C ASN A 1011 -6.19 16.36 26.33
N ALA A 1012 -6.11 16.90 27.55
CA ALA A 1012 -6.13 18.35 27.77
C ALA A 1012 -4.92 19.05 27.13
N LEU A 1013 -3.71 18.50 27.28
CA LEU A 1013 -2.50 19.04 26.63
C LEU A 1013 -2.65 19.06 25.10
N ASN A 1014 -3.11 17.95 24.51
CA ASN A 1014 -3.34 17.85 23.07
C ASN A 1014 -4.39 18.84 22.58
N ALA A 1015 -5.48 19.02 23.32
CA ALA A 1015 -6.53 20.00 22.98
C ALA A 1015 -6.07 21.45 23.11
N LEU A 1016 -5.07 21.73 23.95
CA LEU A 1016 -4.45 23.04 24.09
C LEU A 1016 -3.36 23.31 23.07
N ASN A 1017 -2.90 22.29 22.35
CA ASN A 1017 -1.72 22.31 21.49
C ASN A 1017 -1.91 23.06 20.15
N THR A 1018 -2.52 24.25 20.21
CA THR A 1018 -2.68 25.17 19.07
C THR A 1018 -1.46 26.08 18.93
N GLU A 1019 -1.25 26.62 17.74
CA GLU A 1019 -0.18 27.57 17.47
C GLU A 1019 -0.26 28.79 18.41
N GLU A 1020 -1.45 29.38 18.57
CA GLU A 1020 -1.72 30.50 19.46
C GLU A 1020 -1.31 30.22 20.92
N ASN A 1021 -1.66 29.04 21.45
CA ASN A 1021 -1.34 28.69 22.84
C ASN A 1021 0.15 28.37 23.06
N ARG A 1022 0.83 27.81 22.05
CA ARG A 1022 2.29 27.59 22.07
C ARG A 1022 3.03 28.92 22.07
N GLU A 1023 2.62 29.86 21.22
CA GLU A 1023 3.18 31.22 21.18
C GLU A 1023 2.93 31.97 22.50
N ALA A 1024 1.72 31.85 23.05
CA ALA A 1024 1.35 32.43 24.33
C ALA A 1024 2.08 31.79 25.52
N LYS A 1025 2.78 30.66 25.31
CA LYS A 1025 3.42 29.84 26.35
C LYS A 1025 2.45 29.56 27.50
N LEU A 1026 1.25 29.10 27.13
CA LEU A 1026 0.10 29.02 28.03
C LEU A 1026 0.41 28.26 29.33
N LEU A 1027 1.30 27.27 29.29
CA LEU A 1027 1.61 26.41 30.43
C LEU A 1027 2.99 26.69 31.06
N SER A 1028 3.59 27.86 30.82
CA SER A 1028 4.97 28.20 31.24
C SER A 1028 5.25 28.03 32.74
N GLY A 1029 4.23 28.13 33.61
CA GLY A 1029 4.36 27.94 35.05
C GLY A 1029 3.93 26.54 35.53
N THR A 1030 3.49 25.65 34.64
CA THR A 1030 2.85 24.38 35.01
C THR A 1030 3.86 23.28 35.30
N THR A 1031 3.68 22.54 36.38
CA THR A 1031 4.39 21.30 36.69
C THR A 1031 3.44 20.12 36.55
N ILE A 1032 3.83 19.09 35.79
CA ILE A 1032 3.02 17.88 35.61
C ILE A 1032 3.78 16.67 36.16
N LYS A 1033 3.10 15.87 36.99
CA LYS A 1033 3.60 14.59 37.50
C LYS A 1033 2.66 13.46 37.10
N MET A 1034 3.16 12.47 36.37
CA MET A 1034 2.43 11.29 35.93
C MET A 1034 2.93 10.02 36.63
N VAL A 1035 2.01 9.25 37.21
CA VAL A 1035 2.30 8.10 38.07
C VAL A 1035 1.60 6.85 37.53
N GLY A 1036 2.34 5.76 37.33
CA GLY A 1036 1.83 4.54 36.66
C GLY A 1036 1.10 4.85 35.35
N PRO A 1037 1.71 5.61 34.41
CA PRO A 1037 0.98 6.26 33.31
C PRO A 1037 0.44 5.29 32.26
N ALA A 1038 -0.86 5.38 31.98
CA ALA A 1038 -1.48 4.73 30.81
C ALA A 1038 -1.20 5.48 29.50
N ALA A 1039 -0.93 6.78 29.57
CA ALA A 1039 -0.52 7.63 28.45
C ALA A 1039 0.94 7.40 28.04
N ASN A 1040 1.31 7.71 26.80
CA ASN A 1040 2.69 7.84 26.36
C ASN A 1040 3.25 9.18 26.88
N VAL A 1041 4.03 9.11 27.95
CA VAL A 1041 4.55 10.29 28.64
C VAL A 1041 5.56 11.05 27.79
N THR A 1042 6.32 10.37 26.92
CA THR A 1042 7.24 11.04 25.98
C THR A 1042 6.47 11.94 25.02
N HIS A 1043 5.37 11.46 24.45
CA HIS A 1043 4.53 12.26 23.56
C HIS A 1043 3.85 13.41 24.31
N ALA A 1044 3.31 13.16 25.50
CA ALA A 1044 2.73 14.22 26.33
C ALA A 1044 3.76 15.32 26.68
N ASP A 1045 5.02 14.94 26.88
CA ASP A 1045 6.12 15.87 27.21
C ASP A 1045 6.51 16.77 26.04
N GLU A 1046 6.54 16.22 24.82
CA GLU A 1046 6.75 16.98 23.58
C GLU A 1046 5.69 18.06 23.39
N VAL A 1047 4.43 17.73 23.70
CA VAL A 1047 3.31 18.68 23.63
C VAL A 1047 3.41 19.73 24.72
N LEU A 1048 3.67 19.32 25.96
CA LEU A 1048 3.87 20.25 27.08
C LEU A 1048 5.02 21.21 26.80
N SER A 1049 6.12 20.73 26.21
CA SER A 1049 7.27 21.56 25.86
C SER A 1049 6.89 22.72 24.94
N GLY A 1050 6.11 22.43 23.89
CA GLY A 1050 5.58 23.45 22.99
C GLY A 1050 4.72 24.47 23.72
N LEU A 1051 3.88 24.02 24.65
CA LEU A 1051 3.00 24.89 25.45
C LEU A 1051 3.72 25.68 26.56
N GLN A 1052 4.91 25.25 26.98
CA GLN A 1052 5.72 25.95 27.98
C GLN A 1052 6.70 26.95 27.36
N THR A 1053 7.31 26.57 26.23
CA THR A 1053 8.48 27.28 25.68
C THR A 1053 8.25 27.83 24.28
N GLY A 1054 7.21 27.36 23.58
CA GLY A 1054 6.96 27.60 22.15
C GLY A 1054 7.72 26.66 21.22
N LYS A 1055 8.62 25.81 21.73
CA LYS A 1055 9.45 24.87 20.95
C LYS A 1055 9.63 23.54 21.70
N GLN A 1056 10.31 22.58 21.07
CA GLN A 1056 10.77 21.37 21.76
C GLN A 1056 11.91 21.69 22.74
N ARG A 1057 11.92 21.07 23.92
CA ARG A 1057 12.83 21.39 25.02
C ARG A 1057 14.17 20.69 24.84
N GLU A 1058 15.24 21.38 25.20
CA GLU A 1058 16.62 20.89 25.10
C GLU A 1058 17.23 20.54 26.47
N SER A 1059 16.47 20.71 27.57
CA SER A 1059 16.90 20.37 28.93
C SER A 1059 15.75 19.72 29.71
N SER A 1060 16.04 19.11 30.87
CA SER A 1060 15.03 18.51 31.74
C SER A 1060 14.17 19.52 32.51
N GLU A 1061 14.46 20.83 32.41
CA GLU A 1061 13.66 21.86 33.07
C GLU A 1061 12.24 21.91 32.50
N GLY A 1062 11.24 21.82 33.40
CA GLY A 1062 9.82 21.80 33.05
C GLY A 1062 9.29 20.48 32.47
N SER A 1063 10.15 19.46 32.27
CA SER A 1063 9.75 18.14 31.76
C SER A 1063 8.82 17.39 32.73
N ILE A 1064 7.89 16.60 32.17
CA ILE A 1064 6.94 15.79 32.92
C ILE A 1064 7.73 14.85 33.83
N ARG A 1065 7.38 14.90 35.12
CA ARG A 1065 7.93 14.02 36.13
C ARG A 1065 7.18 12.70 36.09
N ILE A 1066 7.88 11.58 36.03
CA ILE A 1066 7.30 10.24 35.95
C ILE A 1066 7.73 9.39 37.15
N GLU A 1067 6.77 8.65 37.72
CA GLU A 1067 7.02 7.47 38.54
C GLU A 1067 6.39 6.25 37.88
N ASN A 1068 7.20 5.29 37.45
CA ASN A 1068 6.72 4.10 36.75
C ASN A 1068 7.53 2.87 37.18
N HIS A 1069 6.83 1.81 37.60
CA HIS A 1069 7.45 0.56 37.99
C HIS A 1069 7.66 -0.33 36.76
N GLN A 1070 8.84 -0.93 36.59
CA GLN A 1070 9.17 -1.76 35.41
C GLN A 1070 8.19 -2.91 35.17
N GLN A 1071 7.59 -3.39 36.25
CA GLN A 1071 6.66 -4.51 36.27
C GLN A 1071 5.19 -4.08 36.36
N ASP A 1072 4.93 -2.77 36.33
CA ASP A 1072 3.58 -2.22 36.18
C ASP A 1072 3.15 -2.37 34.71
N PRO A 1073 2.18 -3.25 34.40
CA PRO A 1073 1.76 -3.51 33.02
C PRO A 1073 1.00 -2.34 32.40
N VAL A 1074 0.44 -1.41 33.20
CA VAL A 1074 -0.25 -0.22 32.70
C VAL A 1074 0.76 0.77 32.12
N GLY A 1075 1.89 0.94 32.81
CA GLY A 1075 2.94 1.87 32.41
C GLY A 1075 4.01 1.32 31.46
N SER A 1076 4.32 0.02 31.52
CA SER A 1076 5.56 -0.53 30.93
C SER A 1076 5.39 -1.48 29.72
N LEU A 1077 4.17 -1.81 29.26
CA LEU A 1077 3.96 -2.77 28.16
C LEU A 1077 4.06 -2.13 26.75
N PRO A 1078 5.04 -2.51 25.89
CA PRO A 1078 5.40 -1.72 24.70
C PRO A 1078 4.39 -1.66 23.55
N ILE A 1079 3.38 -2.55 23.51
CA ILE A 1079 2.48 -2.69 22.34
C ILE A 1079 0.99 -2.53 22.71
N LEU A 1080 0.63 -2.51 24.01
CA LEU A 1080 -0.77 -2.38 24.42
C LEU A 1080 -1.07 -1.16 25.31
N LEU A 1081 -0.19 -0.78 26.26
CA LEU A 1081 -0.44 0.32 27.22
C LEU A 1081 0.86 1.01 27.67
N GLY A 1082 0.90 2.34 27.54
CA GLY A 1082 1.96 3.23 28.03
C GLY A 1082 3.31 3.13 27.32
N GLY A 1083 4.00 1.98 27.42
CA GLY A 1083 5.35 1.76 26.89
C GLY A 1083 6.44 2.67 27.50
N ASN A 1084 6.18 3.22 28.69
CA ASN A 1084 7.00 4.23 29.33
C ASN A 1084 8.23 3.62 30.02
N PRO A 1085 9.36 4.34 30.08
CA PRO A 1085 10.53 3.91 30.83
C PRO A 1085 10.21 3.77 32.33
N ALA A 1086 10.90 2.85 33.00
CA ALA A 1086 10.73 2.60 34.42
C ALA A 1086 11.65 3.50 35.26
N THR A 1087 11.15 4.01 36.38
CA THR A 1087 11.93 4.73 37.39
C THR A 1087 12.28 3.87 38.60
N MET A 1088 11.59 2.73 38.78
CA MET A 1088 11.83 1.77 39.86
C MET A 1088 11.58 0.32 39.40
N ASN A 1089 12.23 -0.64 40.05
CA ASN A 1089 12.16 -2.06 39.72
C ASN A 1089 12.20 -2.98 40.96
N ASP A 1090 11.78 -2.47 42.12
CA ASP A 1090 11.83 -3.20 43.39
C ASP A 1090 10.94 -4.45 43.37
N ASN A 1091 11.53 -5.63 43.62
CA ASN A 1091 10.80 -6.90 43.77
C ASN A 1091 11.52 -7.77 44.83
N THR A 1092 11.57 -7.29 46.07
CA THR A 1092 12.38 -7.90 47.14
C THR A 1092 11.88 -9.27 47.58
N GLN A 1093 10.61 -9.59 47.32
CA GLN A 1093 9.98 -10.89 47.61
C GLN A 1093 9.93 -11.85 46.40
N ASN A 1094 10.59 -11.48 45.29
CA ASN A 1094 10.73 -12.28 44.06
C ASN A 1094 9.42 -12.89 43.52
N ARG A 1095 8.33 -12.11 43.51
CA ARG A 1095 7.01 -12.61 43.07
C ARG A 1095 7.00 -12.93 41.56
N GLY A 1096 6.39 -14.05 41.16
CA GLY A 1096 6.27 -14.48 39.75
C GLY A 1096 5.30 -13.63 38.92
N PHE A 1097 5.34 -13.73 37.58
CA PHE A 1097 4.51 -12.90 36.67
C PHE A 1097 3.01 -13.03 36.96
N ILE A 1098 2.49 -14.25 37.11
CA ILE A 1098 1.07 -14.50 37.36
C ILE A 1098 0.62 -13.90 38.70
N ARG A 1099 1.43 -14.04 39.77
CA ARG A 1099 1.07 -13.49 41.08
C ARG A 1099 1.08 -11.96 41.08
N ARG A 1100 2.06 -11.34 40.41
CA ARG A 1100 2.12 -9.88 40.22
C ARG A 1100 0.92 -9.33 39.44
N THR A 1101 0.49 -10.04 38.39
CA THR A 1101 -0.71 -9.67 37.62
C THR A 1101 -1.99 -9.81 38.44
N LEU A 1102 -2.09 -10.81 39.33
CA LEU A 1102 -3.23 -10.96 40.24
C LEU A 1102 -3.25 -9.87 41.33
N ASP A 1103 -2.09 -9.51 41.89
CA ASP A 1103 -1.98 -8.48 42.92
C ASP A 1103 -2.42 -7.09 42.40
N MET A 1104 -2.37 -6.84 41.08
CA MET A 1104 -2.87 -5.60 40.45
C MET A 1104 -4.39 -5.43 40.56
N PHE A 1105 -5.14 -6.54 40.58
CA PHE A 1105 -6.60 -6.54 40.65
C PHE A 1105 -7.14 -6.85 42.06
N GLY A 1106 -6.27 -6.85 43.08
CA GLY A 1106 -6.64 -7.08 44.47
C GLY A 1106 -6.56 -5.80 45.33
N ASP A 1107 -7.30 -5.78 46.45
CA ASP A 1107 -7.53 -4.57 47.26
C ASP A 1107 -6.36 -4.16 48.20
N ASN A 1108 -5.19 -4.80 48.10
CA ASN A 1108 -4.11 -4.66 49.09
C ASN A 1108 -2.96 -3.74 48.61
N SER A 1109 -1.92 -4.30 47.97
CA SER A 1109 -0.82 -3.52 47.41
C SER A 1109 -0.33 -4.13 46.09
N SER A 1110 0.06 -3.27 45.15
CA SER A 1110 0.48 -3.66 43.81
C SER A 1110 1.54 -2.70 43.27
N MET A 1111 2.28 -3.14 42.24
CA MET A 1111 3.24 -2.29 41.52
C MET A 1111 2.60 -1.00 40.96
N HIS A 1112 1.28 -1.01 40.71
CA HIS A 1112 0.53 0.10 40.15
C HIS A 1112 0.03 1.11 41.21
N ASN A 1113 -0.01 0.71 42.49
CA ASN A 1113 -0.63 1.49 43.57
C ASN A 1113 0.38 1.91 44.65
N CYS A 1114 1.64 1.47 44.54
CA CYS A 1114 2.72 1.67 45.51
C CYS A 1114 3.66 2.86 45.18
N TYR A 1115 3.12 3.90 44.55
CA TYR A 1115 3.85 5.11 44.15
C TYR A 1115 3.79 6.23 45.20
N GLY A 1116 4.61 7.27 45.04
CA GLY A 1116 4.70 8.40 45.97
C GLY A 1116 5.16 7.97 47.37
N LEU A 1117 4.44 8.41 48.41
CA LEU A 1117 4.69 8.00 49.81
C LEU A 1117 4.57 6.49 50.01
N GLY A 1118 3.80 5.79 49.18
CA GLY A 1118 3.52 4.35 49.32
C GLY A 1118 2.71 4.03 50.58
N GLN A 1119 2.35 2.75 50.74
CA GLN A 1119 1.67 2.22 51.92
C GLN A 1119 2.57 1.21 52.62
N GLU A 1120 2.34 0.97 53.92
CA GLU A 1120 3.13 0.01 54.70
C GLU A 1120 3.12 -1.39 54.06
N GLN A 1121 1.96 -1.78 53.51
CA GLN A 1121 1.76 -3.04 52.82
C GLN A 1121 2.66 -3.22 51.58
N CYS A 1122 3.06 -2.13 50.91
CA CYS A 1122 3.97 -2.18 49.76
C CYS A 1122 5.36 -2.70 50.13
N LYS A 1123 5.79 -2.50 51.39
CA LYS A 1123 7.04 -3.08 51.90
C LYS A 1123 6.88 -4.57 52.17
N ASN A 1124 5.78 -4.95 52.81
CA ASN A 1124 5.47 -6.35 53.13
C ASN A 1124 5.36 -7.21 51.87
N ASP A 1125 4.73 -6.67 50.81
CA ASP A 1125 4.56 -7.40 49.55
C ASP A 1125 5.79 -7.35 48.63
N GLY A 1126 6.82 -6.57 48.99
CA GLY A 1126 8.11 -6.52 48.31
C GLY A 1126 8.20 -5.53 47.14
N TYR A 1127 7.27 -4.58 47.06
CA TYR A 1127 7.15 -3.55 46.02
C TYR A 1127 7.82 -2.22 46.43
N ARG A 1128 8.27 -2.10 47.69
CA ARG A 1128 9.12 -1.03 48.24
C ARG A 1128 10.15 -1.62 49.22
N LYS A 1129 11.32 -0.99 49.40
CA LYS A 1129 12.30 -1.42 50.41
C LYS A 1129 11.96 -0.88 51.81
N GLU A 1130 12.54 -1.51 52.83
CA GLU A 1130 12.38 -1.11 54.22
C GLU A 1130 12.96 0.30 54.46
N GLY A 1131 12.16 1.22 55.01
CA GLY A 1131 12.55 2.63 55.24
C GLY A 1131 12.31 3.62 54.08
N GLU A 1132 11.66 3.21 52.98
CA GLU A 1132 11.44 4.01 51.76
C GLU A 1132 9.98 4.48 51.51
N LEU A 1133 9.23 4.79 52.56
CA LEU A 1133 7.92 5.46 52.46
C LEU A 1133 8.06 6.99 52.41
N ILE A 1134 8.81 7.47 51.42
CA ILE A 1134 9.13 8.89 51.22
C ILE A 1134 8.95 9.27 49.75
N MET A 1135 8.65 10.55 49.48
CA MET A 1135 8.62 11.08 48.12
C MET A 1135 10.05 11.27 47.59
N ASN A 1136 10.61 10.34 46.81
CA ASN A 1136 11.97 10.51 46.24
C ASN A 1136 12.31 9.67 44.99
N LYS A 1137 11.35 9.01 44.33
CA LYS A 1137 11.61 8.10 43.20
C LYS A 1137 11.15 8.62 41.82
N GLU A 1138 10.70 9.87 41.74
CA GLU A 1138 10.36 10.50 40.47
C GLU A 1138 11.62 10.88 39.67
N GLN A 1139 11.56 10.76 38.35
CA GLN A 1139 12.57 11.28 37.40
C GLN A 1139 11.86 12.06 36.28
N THR A 1140 12.58 12.90 35.54
CA THR A 1140 12.00 13.52 34.35
C THR A 1140 11.99 12.54 33.18
N ILE A 1141 10.94 12.57 32.35
CA ILE A 1141 10.87 11.72 31.16
C ILE A 1141 11.96 12.08 30.14
N TYR A 1142 12.37 13.35 30.09
CA TYR A 1142 13.52 13.80 29.29
C TYR A 1142 14.81 13.06 29.64
N ASP A 1143 15.17 13.00 30.94
CA ASP A 1143 16.40 12.33 31.38
C ASP A 1143 16.36 10.81 31.12
N LEU A 1144 15.19 10.19 31.23
CA LEU A 1144 15.00 8.76 30.96
C LEU A 1144 15.15 8.43 29.46
N ASN A 1145 14.64 9.30 28.58
CA ASN A 1145 14.77 9.13 27.14
C ASN A 1145 16.23 9.30 26.68
N GLN A 1146 16.95 10.30 27.22
CA GLN A 1146 18.39 10.49 26.94
C GLN A 1146 19.24 9.29 27.39
N LYS A 1147 18.98 8.75 28.58
CA LYS A 1147 19.67 7.52 29.06
C LYS A 1147 19.40 6.30 28.17
N LYS A 1148 18.24 6.23 27.52
CA LYS A 1148 17.88 5.14 26.61
C LYS A 1148 18.60 5.27 25.26
N GLU A 1149 18.77 6.49 24.75
CA GLU A 1149 19.56 6.79 23.55
C GLU A 1149 21.05 6.48 23.76
N LEU A 1150 21.63 6.83 24.92
CA LEU A 1150 23.03 6.54 25.25
C LEU A 1150 23.35 5.04 25.48
N ASN A 1151 22.32 4.22 25.72
CA ASN A 1151 22.44 2.77 25.93
C ASN A 1151 22.03 1.95 24.68
N LYS A 1152 21.66 2.62 23.59
CA LYS A 1152 21.49 2.04 22.24
C LYS A 1152 22.75 2.31 21.42
#